data_AF-T5AQX5-F1
#
_entry.id   AF-T5AQX5-F1
#
_cell.length_a   1.000
_cell.length_b   1.000
_cell.length_c   1.000
_cell.angle_alpha   90.00
_cell.angle_beta   90.00
_cell.angle_gamma   90.00
#
_symmetry.space_group_name_H-M   'P 1'
#
loop_
_entity.id
_entity.type
_entity.pdbx_description
1 polymer ?
#
loop_
_entity_poly.entity_id
_entity_poly.type
_entity_poly.pdbx_seq_one_letter_code
_entity_poly.pdbx_strand_id
1 'polypeptide(L)'
;MQSGDRPGDLEPQQISIWCQLGASEADELIMTFSGLPGHRNLPWLQHFSDQARMVFTHTCIAQDFMAQAELQDKQLCEGLISSATGGEKFESIARRLRSSCLGLLCHNGEYCVIVFASEGEGVTGEHGIDLGVSSSCLLKHSIIKPSTCLEPSMLAPLTSADSRVGPDTGPMQDVPVFDMFFKFEYDQLLPPLARREDRHRFFLAFPPSAGQEACLISQWLRYFDADCDVRTSLHPGSWSGFLKLGQGTLILHEDALWAVRLFPKLAILLCAPSGTVKFFLLKRAEPLLHMPPSRDLSSLGGSGGETQLCPILRPGTAFLVTPSFLASQPEQAYIFVKWFWQNYSRNSRTYFRGKLVVCSDIEDWTLDLVVKSRGSDEEMQRPGTSPKSAEMRIKMLGLLRTLMTDSADETDGLVVFAPDVINGSDEQSLVNWFGWWAIMNMDQLRTFSVIGSGNQHLARLALCIQLPNYHKAAPAESQQPASDNHVDSAAHQSQGAAWQLVYNDGAGALVNYISQAEEAFKQAAFRPMSLYRYPVSYWDPDMAYHFKDYSSDFKSFRAWLNYFPEFVNVGSSRWGGRGIYNSYAGLFYTIEDAFDRTKYPQGVTPTRRPWVAILRPTSPHRRPWSKGELFIWDCTAWAQYPGDSAVHLNDLICAQRELVKIIQEESQSPFELPLERVWLGGSTADCEGHRYSEPLDITLNWLANLPPNIKNLVPAPYVKIPERNWKEVLPGHGPGKPAEPKATSPMDEDMPESEVTGPKSMIFRAPRVDGEAWRPECRNLLHEWAERTRRLNKSAVRAEYSFEPTMKWYNEQVQKGQGLCHLDVSPWKVAFNRLKIPDPKDVSD
;
A
#
# COMPACT_ATOMS: atom_id res chain seq x y z
N MET A 1 -47.59 13.98 -50.29
CA MET A 1 -46.67 15.12 -50.07
C MET A 1 -46.28 15.07 -48.60
N GLN A 2 -45.04 14.86 -48.16
CA GLN A 2 -43.72 14.87 -48.79
C GLN A 2 -42.89 13.67 -48.28
N SER A 3 -41.89 13.33 -49.10
CA SER A 3 -40.89 12.27 -48.99
C SER A 3 -40.00 12.37 -47.75
N GLY A 4 -39.81 11.25 -47.07
CA GLY A 4 -38.64 11.02 -46.21
C GLY A 4 -37.54 10.41 -47.07
N ASP A 5 -36.49 11.19 -47.31
CA ASP A 5 -35.33 10.82 -48.10
C ASP A 5 -34.62 9.59 -47.54
N ARG A 6 -34.27 8.67 -48.44
CA ARG A 6 -33.25 7.64 -48.21
C ARG A 6 -31.88 8.33 -48.14
N PRO A 7 -30.97 7.94 -47.24
CA PRO A 7 -29.59 8.40 -47.31
C PRO A 7 -28.98 7.82 -48.58
N GLY A 8 -28.62 8.70 -49.52
CA GLY A 8 -27.91 8.33 -50.74
C GLY A 8 -26.47 7.97 -50.41
N ASP A 9 -25.99 6.90 -51.05
CA ASP A 9 -24.58 6.52 -51.14
C ASP A 9 -23.75 7.72 -51.63
N LEU A 10 -22.96 8.30 -50.73
CA LEU A 10 -21.95 9.31 -51.04
C LEU A 10 -20.58 8.61 -51.03
N GLU A 11 -19.83 8.74 -52.12
CA GLU A 11 -18.50 8.12 -52.24
C GLU A 11 -17.54 8.60 -51.14
N PRO A 12 -16.79 7.70 -50.49
CA PRO A 12 -15.82 8.04 -49.45
C PRO A 12 -14.66 8.88 -50.04
N GLN A 13 -14.34 10.00 -49.39
CA GLN A 13 -13.26 10.89 -49.83
C GLN A 13 -11.90 10.36 -49.34
N GLN A 14 -10.84 10.60 -50.13
CA GLN A 14 -9.44 10.35 -49.75
C GLN A 14 -8.67 11.65 -49.60
N ILE A 15 -7.85 11.77 -48.55
CA ILE A 15 -6.99 12.94 -48.29
C ILE A 15 -5.58 12.46 -47.97
N SER A 16 -4.56 13.08 -48.59
CA SER A 16 -3.15 12.77 -48.33
C SER A 16 -2.49 13.88 -47.52
N ILE A 17 -1.83 13.53 -46.42
CA ILE A 17 -1.22 14.46 -45.47
C ILE A 17 0.21 14.01 -45.14
N TRP A 18 1.13 14.96 -44.95
CA TRP A 18 2.47 14.67 -44.41
C TRP A 18 2.38 14.32 -42.93
N CYS A 19 2.82 13.13 -42.55
CA CYS A 19 2.80 12.62 -41.19
C CYS A 19 4.21 12.51 -40.64
N GLN A 20 4.47 13.14 -39.49
CA GLN A 20 5.73 13.06 -38.75
C GLN A 20 5.56 12.16 -37.53
N LEU A 21 6.48 11.22 -37.31
CA LEU A 21 6.47 10.33 -36.14
C LEU A 21 7.51 10.79 -35.11
N GLY A 22 7.04 11.48 -34.06
CA GLY A 22 7.88 11.96 -32.97
C GLY A 22 8.47 13.35 -33.22
N ALA A 23 9.40 13.76 -32.35
CA ALA A 23 9.99 15.11 -32.38
C ALA A 23 11.14 15.27 -33.41
N SER A 24 11.63 14.17 -34.00
CA SER A 24 12.69 14.19 -35.01
C SER A 24 12.10 14.43 -36.41
N GLU A 25 12.73 15.31 -37.20
CA GLU A 25 12.34 15.58 -38.61
C GLU A 25 12.70 14.40 -39.56
N ALA A 26 13.39 13.37 -39.07
CA ALA A 26 13.90 12.27 -39.90
C ALA A 26 12.83 11.27 -40.37
N ASP A 27 11.65 11.24 -39.73
CA ASP A 27 10.59 10.25 -39.95
C ASP A 27 9.29 10.88 -40.50
N GLU A 28 9.40 11.67 -41.58
CA GLU A 28 8.25 12.18 -42.33
C GLU A 28 7.83 11.22 -43.47
N LEU A 29 6.52 10.96 -43.59
CA LEU A 29 5.92 10.11 -44.62
C LEU A 29 4.57 10.66 -45.08
N ILE A 30 4.25 10.55 -46.37
CA ILE A 30 2.90 10.87 -46.86
C ILE A 30 1.97 9.67 -46.60
N MET A 31 0.90 9.93 -45.86
CA MET A 31 -0.18 8.98 -45.60
C MET A 31 -1.48 9.46 -46.24
N THR A 32 -2.14 8.56 -46.96
CA THR A 32 -3.45 8.77 -47.60
C THR A 32 -4.53 8.12 -46.75
N PHE A 33 -5.38 8.94 -46.15
CA PHE A 33 -6.51 8.55 -45.33
C PHE A 33 -7.75 8.35 -46.21
N SER A 34 -8.38 7.18 -46.13
CA SER A 34 -9.58 6.81 -46.91
C SER A 34 -10.81 6.61 -46.02
N GLY A 35 -12.03 6.73 -46.55
CA GLY A 35 -13.25 6.54 -45.74
C GLY A 35 -13.77 7.82 -45.07
N LEU A 36 -13.21 8.98 -45.40
CA LEU A 36 -13.63 10.27 -44.86
C LEU A 36 -15.02 10.67 -45.41
N PRO A 37 -15.90 11.27 -44.59
CA PRO A 37 -17.24 11.65 -45.01
C PRO A 37 -17.21 12.74 -46.09
N GLY A 38 -17.98 12.58 -47.17
CA GLY A 38 -17.99 13.52 -48.31
C GLY A 38 -18.58 14.92 -48.04
N HIS A 39 -19.11 15.16 -46.85
CA HIS A 39 -19.69 16.46 -46.48
C HIS A 39 -18.63 17.45 -45.96
N ARG A 40 -18.15 18.33 -46.85
CA ARG A 40 -17.21 19.43 -46.53
C ARG A 40 -17.73 20.49 -45.54
N ASN A 41 -18.96 20.36 -45.03
CA ASN A 41 -19.56 21.32 -44.10
C ASN A 41 -19.29 20.99 -42.61
N LEU A 42 -18.44 20.01 -42.31
CA LEU A 42 -18.03 19.67 -40.95
C LEU A 42 -16.75 20.43 -40.56
N PRO A 43 -16.74 21.25 -39.48
CA PRO A 43 -15.60 22.07 -39.09
C PRO A 43 -14.30 21.27 -38.89
N TRP A 44 -14.38 20.10 -38.23
CA TRP A 44 -13.23 19.23 -38.00
C TRP A 44 -12.65 18.67 -39.30
N LEU A 45 -13.49 18.39 -40.31
CA LEU A 45 -13.07 17.84 -41.59
C LEU A 45 -12.38 18.92 -42.44
N GLN A 46 -12.86 20.16 -42.36
CA GLN A 46 -12.19 21.31 -42.99
C GLN A 46 -10.83 21.56 -42.36
N HIS A 47 -10.74 21.54 -41.01
CA HIS A 47 -9.45 21.62 -40.32
C HIS A 47 -8.52 20.47 -40.71
N PHE A 48 -9.04 19.23 -40.77
CA PHE A 48 -8.27 18.06 -41.20
C PHE A 48 -7.76 18.19 -42.64
N SER A 49 -8.56 18.73 -43.58
CA SER A 49 -8.14 18.91 -44.97
C SER A 49 -7.13 20.04 -45.17
N ASP A 50 -7.19 21.07 -44.32
CA ASP A 50 -6.31 22.24 -44.39
C ASP A 50 -4.95 21.99 -43.70
N GLN A 51 -4.79 20.86 -43.00
CA GLN A 51 -3.54 20.49 -42.36
C GLN A 51 -2.46 20.08 -43.37
N ALA A 52 -1.41 20.90 -43.46
CA ALA A 52 -0.22 20.58 -44.26
C ALA A 52 0.62 19.44 -43.68
N ARG A 53 0.66 19.33 -42.34
CA ARG A 53 1.45 18.32 -41.60
C ARG A 53 0.73 17.87 -40.33
N MET A 54 0.80 16.57 -40.03
CA MET A 54 0.28 15.94 -38.81
C MET A 54 1.44 15.32 -38.02
N VAL A 55 1.55 15.61 -36.74
CA VAL A 55 2.65 15.12 -35.89
C VAL A 55 2.09 14.13 -34.86
N PHE A 56 2.52 12.88 -34.95
CA PHE A 56 2.19 11.84 -33.98
C PHE A 56 3.22 11.87 -32.86
N THR A 57 2.78 12.31 -31.68
CA THR A 57 3.64 12.52 -30.51
C THR A 57 3.43 11.50 -29.41
N HIS A 58 2.37 10.70 -29.49
CA HIS A 58 1.99 9.76 -28.43
C HIS A 58 1.72 8.35 -28.98
N THR A 59 1.75 7.37 -28.08
CA THR A 59 1.40 5.97 -28.34
C THR A 59 0.32 5.49 -27.39
N CYS A 60 -0.44 4.47 -27.82
CA CYS A 60 -1.43 3.80 -27.00
C CYS A 60 -1.55 2.33 -27.43
N ILE A 61 -2.19 1.50 -26.60
CA ILE A 61 -2.68 0.19 -27.06
C ILE A 61 -4.04 0.45 -27.70
N ALA A 62 -4.14 0.25 -29.01
CA ALA A 62 -5.33 0.65 -29.77
C ALA A 62 -6.61 -0.06 -29.28
N GLN A 63 -6.51 -1.33 -28.88
CA GLN A 63 -7.67 -2.08 -28.35
C GLN A 63 -8.16 -1.50 -27.02
N ASP A 64 -7.24 -1.22 -26.09
CA ASP A 64 -7.58 -0.64 -24.79
C ASP A 64 -8.17 0.76 -24.95
N PHE A 65 -7.54 1.59 -25.78
CA PHE A 65 -8.02 2.94 -26.06
C PHE A 65 -9.41 2.95 -26.72
N MET A 66 -9.69 1.99 -27.61
CA MET A 66 -11.00 1.85 -28.25
C MET A 66 -12.06 1.21 -27.32
N ALA A 67 -11.65 0.40 -26.35
CA ALA A 67 -12.55 -0.18 -25.34
C ALA A 67 -12.98 0.84 -24.27
N GLN A 68 -12.22 1.92 -24.08
CA GLN A 68 -12.55 2.97 -23.12
C GLN A 68 -13.53 4.00 -23.71
N ALA A 69 -14.83 3.70 -23.62
CA ALA A 69 -15.90 4.59 -24.07
C ALA A 69 -15.90 5.98 -23.40
N GLU A 70 -15.31 6.09 -22.19
CA GLU A 70 -15.22 7.34 -21.44
C GLU A 70 -14.21 8.35 -22.03
N LEU A 71 -13.24 7.88 -22.82
CA LEU A 71 -12.24 8.74 -23.47
C LEU A 71 -12.74 9.33 -24.79
N GLN A 72 -13.86 8.82 -25.31
CA GLN A 72 -14.38 9.14 -26.64
C GLN A 72 -15.80 9.70 -26.55
N ASP A 73 -15.97 11.01 -26.78
CA ASP A 73 -17.31 11.61 -26.84
C ASP A 73 -18.10 11.09 -28.05
N LYS A 74 -17.43 11.00 -29.20
CA LYS A 74 -18.04 10.56 -30.46
C LYS A 74 -16.98 10.06 -31.46
N GLN A 75 -17.21 8.89 -32.05
CA GLN A 75 -16.43 8.46 -33.22
C GLN A 75 -16.83 9.27 -34.45
N LEU A 76 -15.86 9.95 -35.08
CA LEU A 76 -16.09 10.84 -36.22
C LEU A 76 -15.94 10.09 -37.55
N CYS A 77 -14.92 9.24 -37.68
CA CYS A 77 -14.61 8.50 -38.90
C CYS A 77 -13.70 7.31 -38.62
N GLU A 78 -13.79 6.26 -39.44
CA GLU A 78 -12.83 5.16 -39.48
C GLU A 78 -12.52 4.80 -40.93
N GLY A 79 -11.29 4.39 -41.22
CA GLY A 79 -10.95 3.89 -42.54
C GLY A 79 -9.52 3.39 -42.67
N LEU A 80 -9.07 3.20 -43.90
CA LEU A 80 -7.76 2.63 -44.20
C LEU A 80 -6.74 3.74 -44.50
N ILE A 81 -5.49 3.48 -44.17
CA ILE A 81 -4.35 4.30 -44.58
C ILE A 81 -3.55 3.54 -45.62
N SER A 82 -3.28 4.21 -46.74
CA SER A 82 -2.31 3.78 -47.75
C SER A 82 -1.18 4.81 -47.86
N SER A 83 -0.01 4.44 -48.36
CA SER A 83 1.07 5.39 -48.66
C SER A 83 1.37 5.42 -50.16
N ALA A 84 1.46 6.62 -50.73
CA ALA A 84 1.81 6.83 -52.14
C ALA A 84 3.34 6.90 -52.37
N THR A 85 4.12 7.18 -51.33
CA THR A 85 5.58 7.38 -51.40
C THR A 85 6.25 6.77 -50.18
N GLY A 86 6.89 5.60 -50.36
CA GLY A 86 7.73 4.97 -49.32
C GLY A 86 7.21 3.63 -48.78
N GLY A 87 6.90 2.68 -49.67
CA GLY A 87 6.38 1.35 -49.32
C GLY A 87 7.18 0.62 -48.24
N GLU A 88 8.52 0.62 -48.31
CA GLU A 88 9.36 -0.06 -47.30
C GLU A 88 9.28 0.59 -45.90
N LYS A 89 9.26 1.93 -45.83
CA LYS A 89 9.12 2.65 -44.55
C LYS A 89 7.73 2.47 -43.96
N PHE A 90 6.69 2.56 -44.80
CA PHE A 90 5.31 2.33 -44.42
C PHE A 90 5.09 0.90 -43.87
N GLU A 91 5.62 -0.11 -44.58
CA GLU A 91 5.56 -1.50 -44.12
C GLU A 91 6.35 -1.73 -42.83
N SER A 92 7.50 -1.08 -42.66
CA SER A 92 8.28 -1.13 -41.42
C SER A 92 7.49 -0.57 -40.23
N ILE A 93 6.83 0.58 -40.41
CA ILE A 93 5.96 1.18 -39.39
C ILE A 93 4.80 0.24 -39.07
N ALA A 94 4.12 -0.28 -40.09
CA ALA A 94 2.99 -1.18 -39.90
C ALA A 94 3.38 -2.49 -39.20
N ARG A 95 4.56 -3.04 -39.53
CA ARG A 95 5.12 -4.21 -38.86
C ARG A 95 5.47 -3.91 -37.41
N ARG A 96 6.08 -2.75 -37.13
CA ARG A 96 6.44 -2.30 -35.77
C ARG A 96 5.20 -2.14 -34.89
N LEU A 97 4.18 -1.43 -35.38
CA LEU A 97 2.91 -1.25 -34.66
C LEU A 97 2.23 -2.60 -34.39
N ARG A 98 2.26 -3.52 -35.36
CA ARG A 98 1.75 -4.88 -35.17
C ARG A 98 2.54 -5.68 -34.12
N SER A 99 3.87 -5.69 -34.20
CA SER A 99 4.72 -6.47 -33.29
C SER A 99 4.70 -5.96 -31.84
N SER A 100 4.36 -4.68 -31.65
CA SER A 100 4.30 -4.04 -30.33
C SER A 100 2.88 -3.88 -29.79
N CYS A 101 1.85 -4.25 -30.56
CA CYS A 101 0.44 -3.98 -30.26
C CYS A 101 0.14 -2.49 -29.98
N LEU A 102 0.93 -1.58 -30.58
CA LEU A 102 0.81 -0.14 -30.38
C LEU A 102 0.04 0.54 -31.52
N GLY A 103 -0.65 1.61 -31.16
CA GLY A 103 -1.20 2.62 -32.07
C GLY A 103 -0.51 3.96 -31.86
N LEU A 104 -0.41 4.74 -32.94
CA LEU A 104 0.10 6.12 -32.94
C LEU A 104 -1.05 7.08 -32.72
N LEU A 105 -0.82 8.12 -31.93
CA LEU A 105 -1.84 9.09 -31.58
C LEU A 105 -1.38 10.54 -31.84
N CYS A 106 -2.24 11.28 -32.54
CA CYS A 106 -2.13 12.72 -32.75
C CYS A 106 -3.34 13.41 -32.10
N HIS A 107 -3.09 14.36 -31.19
CA HIS A 107 -4.12 15.09 -30.47
C HIS A 107 -4.12 16.56 -30.89
N ASN A 108 -5.22 17.02 -31.49
CA ASN A 108 -5.36 18.39 -32.01
C ASN A 108 -6.39 19.23 -31.22
N GLY A 109 -6.78 18.81 -30.02
CA GLY A 109 -7.77 19.49 -29.18
C GLY A 109 -9.21 19.20 -29.61
N GLU A 110 -9.57 19.49 -30.87
CA GLU A 110 -10.95 19.29 -31.37
C GLU A 110 -11.22 17.85 -31.83
N TYR A 111 -10.19 17.13 -32.26
CA TYR A 111 -10.23 15.73 -32.65
C TYR A 111 -8.90 15.04 -32.36
N CYS A 112 -8.96 13.73 -32.24
CA CYS A 112 -7.82 12.85 -32.06
C CYS A 112 -7.76 11.84 -33.20
N VAL A 113 -6.58 11.63 -33.77
CA VAL A 113 -6.32 10.69 -34.86
C VAL A 113 -5.48 9.56 -34.32
N ILE A 114 -5.99 8.33 -34.46
CA ILE A 114 -5.33 7.11 -34.00
C ILE A 114 -5.02 6.26 -35.22
N VAL A 115 -3.78 5.77 -35.33
CA VAL A 115 -3.33 4.89 -36.41
C VAL A 115 -2.83 3.59 -35.83
N PHE A 116 -3.37 2.46 -36.30
CA PHE A 116 -3.02 1.13 -35.79
C PHE A 116 -3.01 0.08 -36.90
N ALA A 117 -2.33 -1.05 -36.67
CA ALA A 117 -2.28 -2.14 -37.64
C ALA A 117 -3.56 -3.00 -37.57
N SER A 118 -4.15 -3.34 -38.72
CA SER A 118 -5.26 -4.29 -38.79
C SER A 118 -4.76 -5.73 -38.91
N GLU A 119 -5.46 -6.65 -38.25
CA GLU A 119 -5.46 -8.06 -38.65
C GLU A 119 -6.21 -8.16 -39.98
N GLY A 120 -5.59 -8.80 -40.97
CA GLY A 120 -6.22 -9.02 -42.26
C GLY A 120 -7.18 -10.20 -42.15
N GLU A 121 -8.42 -9.96 -41.73
CA GLU A 121 -9.51 -10.85 -42.11
C GLU A 121 -9.84 -10.57 -43.58
N GLY A 122 -9.76 -11.60 -44.41
CA GLY A 122 -10.04 -11.49 -45.84
C GLY A 122 -11.42 -10.89 -46.07
N VAL A 123 -11.45 -9.70 -46.69
CA VAL A 123 -12.68 -9.07 -47.17
C VAL A 123 -13.19 -9.93 -48.34
N THR A 124 -14.04 -10.91 -48.08
CA THR A 124 -14.93 -11.46 -49.10
C THR A 124 -16.02 -10.43 -49.36
N GLY A 125 -15.72 -9.45 -50.19
CA GLY A 125 -16.72 -8.58 -50.80
C GLY A 125 -17.42 -9.32 -51.93
N GLU A 126 -18.76 -9.25 -51.97
CA GLU A 126 -19.63 -9.87 -52.96
C GLU A 126 -19.48 -9.33 -54.40
N HIS A 127 -18.39 -8.64 -54.74
CA HIS A 127 -18.13 -8.16 -56.09
C HIS A 127 -16.75 -8.62 -56.52
N GLY A 128 -16.72 -9.81 -57.14
CA GLY A 128 -15.51 -10.44 -57.62
C GLY A 128 -14.80 -9.58 -58.67
N ILE A 129 -13.60 -9.11 -58.33
CA ILE A 129 -12.49 -8.96 -59.26
C ILE A 129 -11.23 -9.43 -58.52
N ASP A 130 -10.70 -10.56 -58.97
CA ASP A 130 -9.43 -11.12 -58.54
C ASP A 130 -8.29 -10.21 -59.01
N LEU A 131 -7.56 -9.61 -58.07
CA LEU A 131 -6.25 -9.02 -58.31
C LEU A 131 -5.30 -9.53 -57.23
N GLY A 132 -4.56 -10.59 -57.56
CA GLY A 132 -3.47 -11.08 -56.74
C GLY A 132 -2.35 -10.05 -56.62
N VAL A 133 -1.80 -9.90 -55.40
CA VAL A 133 -0.38 -9.79 -55.03
C VAL A 133 -0.28 -9.18 -53.60
N SER A 134 0.59 -9.80 -52.80
CA SER A 134 1.21 -9.41 -51.51
C SER A 134 0.34 -9.16 -50.27
N SER A 135 0.67 -9.92 -49.21
CA SER A 135 0.28 -9.73 -47.81
C SER A 135 0.82 -8.41 -47.23
N SER A 136 0.36 -7.28 -47.76
CA SER A 136 0.75 -5.96 -47.28
C SER A 136 0.07 -5.66 -45.93
N CYS A 137 0.85 -5.19 -44.95
CA CYS A 137 0.33 -4.80 -43.66
C CYS A 137 -0.55 -3.56 -43.82
N LEU A 138 -1.87 -3.71 -43.69
CA LEU A 138 -2.82 -2.59 -43.76
C LEU A 138 -2.86 -1.83 -42.42
N LEU A 139 -2.69 -0.51 -42.48
CA LEU A 139 -2.95 0.40 -41.37
C LEU A 139 -4.40 0.89 -41.43
N LYS A 140 -5.04 0.95 -40.27
CA LYS A 140 -6.34 1.59 -40.06
C LYS A 140 -6.16 2.89 -39.32
N HIS A 141 -7.06 3.83 -39.54
CA HIS A 141 -7.20 5.01 -38.70
C HIS A 141 -8.60 5.12 -38.13
N SER A 142 -8.66 5.63 -36.91
CA SER A 142 -9.90 6.09 -36.28
C SER A 142 -9.72 7.55 -35.90
N ILE A 143 -10.67 8.40 -36.31
CA ILE A 143 -10.75 9.80 -35.93
C ILE A 143 -11.91 9.93 -34.96
N ILE A 144 -11.61 10.45 -33.78
CA ILE A 144 -12.58 10.59 -32.70
C ILE A 144 -12.61 12.02 -32.20
N LYS A 145 -13.72 12.40 -31.58
CA LYS A 145 -13.79 13.58 -30.75
C LYS A 145 -13.36 13.18 -29.32
N PRO A 146 -12.23 13.70 -28.82
CA PRO A 146 -11.77 13.37 -27.46
C PRO A 146 -12.74 13.93 -26.42
N SER A 147 -12.90 13.22 -25.30
CA SER A 147 -13.68 13.76 -24.18
C SER A 147 -12.96 14.94 -23.51
N THR A 148 -13.72 15.82 -22.85
CA THR A 148 -13.17 17.00 -22.16
C THR A 148 -12.19 16.67 -21.04
N CYS A 149 -12.14 15.40 -20.59
CA CYS A 149 -11.19 14.92 -19.60
C CYS A 149 -9.88 14.39 -20.18
N LEU A 150 -9.78 14.19 -21.50
CA LEU A 150 -8.57 13.66 -22.14
C LEU A 150 -7.57 14.80 -22.40
N GLU A 151 -6.65 14.99 -21.46
CA GLU A 151 -5.51 15.89 -21.64
C GLU A 151 -4.33 15.17 -22.33
N PRO A 152 -3.57 15.83 -23.22
CA PRO A 152 -2.41 15.22 -23.88
C PRO A 152 -1.36 14.66 -22.91
N SER A 153 -1.24 15.23 -21.71
CA SER A 153 -0.34 14.76 -20.65
C SER A 153 -0.71 13.38 -20.09
N MET A 154 -1.94 12.91 -20.33
CA MET A 154 -2.40 11.57 -19.92
C MET A 154 -1.96 10.48 -20.89
N LEU A 155 -1.39 10.85 -22.05
CA LEU A 155 -1.02 9.93 -23.11
C LEU A 155 0.48 9.60 -23.03
N ALA A 156 0.84 8.36 -23.34
CA ALA A 156 2.24 7.95 -23.32
C ALA A 156 3.00 8.62 -24.47
N PRO A 157 4.10 9.36 -24.22
CA PRO A 157 4.87 10.00 -25.28
C PRO A 157 5.52 8.94 -26.19
N LEU A 158 5.62 9.25 -27.48
CA LEU A 158 6.29 8.42 -28.46
C LEU A 158 7.81 8.51 -28.24
N THR A 159 8.37 7.49 -27.59
CA THR A 159 9.83 7.33 -27.49
C THR A 159 10.37 6.82 -28.83
N SER A 160 10.95 7.72 -29.61
CA SER A 160 11.81 7.31 -30.74
C SER A 160 12.99 6.54 -30.17
N ALA A 161 13.07 5.24 -30.44
CA ALA A 161 14.27 4.47 -30.14
C ALA A 161 15.42 5.10 -30.93
N ASP A 162 16.35 5.76 -30.24
CA ASP A 162 17.61 6.19 -30.84
C ASP A 162 18.30 4.94 -31.42
N SER A 163 18.24 4.82 -32.74
CA SER A 163 19.03 3.84 -33.48
C SER A 163 20.49 4.07 -33.12
N ARG A 164 21.06 3.21 -32.26
CA ARG A 164 22.51 3.08 -32.12
C ARG A 164 23.04 2.54 -33.44
N VAL A 165 23.33 3.45 -34.37
CA VAL A 165 24.05 3.13 -35.61
C VAL A 165 25.51 2.89 -35.23
N GLY A 166 25.81 1.65 -34.83
CA GLY A 166 27.15 1.08 -34.97
C GLY A 166 27.28 0.49 -36.37
N PRO A 167 28.38 0.76 -37.11
CA PRO A 167 28.57 0.20 -38.43
C PRO A 167 29.10 -1.22 -38.27
N ASP A 168 28.23 -2.22 -38.27
CA ASP A 168 28.60 -3.58 -38.64
C ASP A 168 27.37 -4.33 -39.16
N THR A 169 27.39 -4.62 -40.46
CA THR A 169 26.42 -5.41 -41.21
C THR A 169 26.56 -6.88 -40.85
N GLY A 170 25.80 -7.33 -39.86
CA GLY A 170 25.40 -8.71 -39.66
C GLY A 170 23.87 -8.83 -39.72
N PRO A 171 23.29 -10.02 -40.04
CA PRO A 171 21.85 -10.21 -39.94
C PRO A 171 21.43 -9.89 -38.50
N MET A 172 20.51 -8.94 -38.33
CA MET A 172 19.99 -8.51 -37.02
C MET A 172 19.71 -9.73 -36.15
N GLN A 173 20.57 -9.97 -35.16
CA GLN A 173 20.22 -10.83 -34.03
C GLN A 173 19.10 -10.10 -33.30
N ASP A 174 17.97 -10.78 -33.13
CA ASP A 174 16.81 -10.31 -32.36
C ASP A 174 17.28 -9.78 -31.01
N VAL A 175 17.35 -8.46 -30.84
CA VAL A 175 17.48 -7.86 -29.51
C VAL A 175 16.16 -8.19 -28.80
N PRO A 176 16.16 -9.04 -27.76
CA PRO A 176 14.92 -9.51 -27.15
C PRO A 176 14.17 -8.30 -26.57
N VAL A 177 12.89 -8.17 -26.92
CA VAL A 177 11.99 -7.08 -26.47
C VAL A 177 12.07 -6.82 -24.96
N PHE A 178 12.39 -7.85 -24.18
CA PHE A 178 12.55 -7.79 -22.74
C PHE A 178 13.83 -7.11 -22.25
N ASP A 179 14.93 -7.15 -23.00
CA ASP A 179 16.18 -6.47 -22.63
C ASP A 179 16.01 -4.94 -22.74
N MET A 180 15.16 -4.51 -23.67
CA MET A 180 14.71 -3.13 -23.81
C MET A 180 13.73 -2.73 -22.71
N PHE A 181 12.87 -3.65 -22.26
CA PHE A 181 11.88 -3.40 -21.19
C PHE A 181 12.49 -3.30 -19.79
N PHE A 182 13.43 -4.18 -19.45
CA PHE A 182 14.08 -4.21 -18.12
C PHE A 182 15.39 -3.43 -18.06
N LYS A 183 15.93 -3.01 -19.21
CA LYS A 183 17.26 -2.36 -19.38
C LYS A 183 18.37 -3.11 -18.65
N PHE A 184 18.29 -4.44 -18.60
CA PHE A 184 19.20 -5.28 -17.85
C PHE A 184 19.52 -6.54 -18.66
N GLU A 185 20.81 -6.83 -18.82
CA GLU A 185 21.25 -8.02 -19.55
C GLU A 185 21.18 -9.27 -18.65
N TYR A 186 20.77 -10.40 -19.24
CA TYR A 186 20.66 -11.68 -18.51
C TYR A 186 21.95 -12.08 -17.77
N ASP A 187 23.12 -11.93 -18.41
CA ASP A 187 24.42 -12.28 -17.82
C ASP A 187 24.79 -11.45 -16.59
N GLN A 188 24.22 -10.25 -16.46
CA GLN A 188 24.44 -9.37 -15.32
C GLN A 188 23.69 -9.88 -14.07
N LEU A 189 22.59 -10.62 -14.24
CA LEU A 189 21.85 -11.23 -13.14
C LEU A 189 22.61 -12.36 -12.45
N LEU A 190 23.47 -13.07 -13.18
CA LEU A 190 24.10 -14.30 -12.69
C LEU A 190 25.30 -14.01 -11.77
N PRO A 191 25.40 -14.68 -10.61
CA PRO A 191 26.61 -14.66 -9.78
C PRO A 191 27.82 -15.18 -10.57
N PRO A 192 29.05 -14.70 -10.30
CA PRO A 192 30.25 -15.14 -11.01
C PRO A 192 30.46 -16.67 -11.02
N LEU A 193 30.06 -17.34 -9.93
CA LEU A 193 30.13 -18.81 -9.81
C LEU A 193 29.05 -19.53 -10.61
N ALA A 194 27.87 -18.92 -10.75
CA ALA A 194 26.73 -19.50 -11.46
C ALA A 194 26.85 -19.37 -12.98
N ARG A 195 27.62 -18.41 -13.49
CA ARG A 195 27.87 -18.20 -14.94
C ARG A 195 28.52 -19.38 -15.66
N ARG A 196 29.11 -20.32 -14.91
CA ARG A 196 29.79 -21.51 -15.44
C ARG A 196 28.98 -22.79 -15.25
N GLU A 197 27.78 -22.69 -14.69
CA GLU A 197 26.91 -23.84 -14.47
C GLU A 197 25.99 -24.06 -15.66
N ASP A 198 25.67 -25.33 -15.93
CA ASP A 198 24.73 -25.71 -16.98
C ASP A 198 23.27 -25.35 -16.66
N ARG A 199 22.98 -24.93 -15.41
CA ARG A 199 21.63 -24.61 -14.97
C ARG A 199 21.59 -23.43 -14.01
N HIS A 200 21.04 -22.32 -14.47
CA HIS A 200 20.91 -21.11 -13.65
C HIS A 200 19.75 -21.23 -12.64
N ARG A 201 19.87 -20.54 -11.50
CA ARG A 201 18.96 -20.70 -10.36
C ARG A 201 18.46 -19.36 -9.88
N PHE A 202 17.14 -19.19 -9.83
CA PHE A 202 16.49 -17.93 -9.50
C PHE A 202 15.44 -18.11 -8.41
N PHE A 203 15.33 -17.13 -7.52
CA PHE A 203 14.23 -17.01 -6.57
C PHE A 203 13.52 -15.67 -6.74
N LEU A 204 12.23 -15.71 -7.06
CA LEU A 204 11.36 -14.55 -7.22
C LEU A 204 10.57 -14.32 -5.92
N ALA A 205 10.93 -13.29 -5.17
CA ALA A 205 10.22 -12.83 -3.98
C ALA A 205 9.15 -11.79 -4.36
N PHE A 206 8.00 -12.28 -4.83
CA PHE A 206 6.86 -11.50 -5.32
C PHE A 206 5.63 -11.73 -4.42
N PRO A 207 4.86 -10.69 -4.09
CA PRO A 207 3.59 -10.86 -3.40
C PRO A 207 2.51 -11.45 -4.34
N PRO A 208 1.42 -12.02 -3.80
CA PRO A 208 0.32 -12.55 -4.61
C PRO A 208 -0.29 -11.54 -5.59
N SER A 209 -0.31 -10.25 -5.24
CA SER A 209 -0.77 -9.16 -6.10
C SER A 209 0.06 -8.99 -7.38
N ALA A 210 1.34 -9.36 -7.36
CA ALA A 210 2.26 -9.23 -8.49
C ALA A 210 2.52 -10.58 -9.21
N GLY A 211 1.55 -11.51 -9.13
CA GLY A 211 1.71 -12.86 -9.71
C GLY A 211 1.94 -12.87 -11.23
N GLN A 212 1.34 -11.92 -11.96
CA GLN A 212 1.53 -11.80 -13.41
C GLN A 212 2.97 -11.35 -13.75
N GLU A 213 3.53 -10.41 -13.00
CA GLU A 213 4.91 -9.96 -13.17
C GLU A 213 5.91 -11.08 -12.87
N ALA A 214 5.66 -11.86 -11.82
CA ALA A 214 6.45 -13.05 -11.51
C ALA A 214 6.42 -14.07 -12.67
N CYS A 215 5.27 -14.25 -13.31
CA CYS A 215 5.13 -15.11 -14.49
C CYS A 215 5.92 -14.56 -15.67
N LEU A 216 5.81 -13.27 -15.97
CA LEU A 216 6.53 -12.57 -17.04
C LEU A 216 8.05 -12.72 -16.88
N ILE A 217 8.58 -12.44 -15.70
CA ILE A 217 10.00 -12.58 -15.41
C ILE A 217 10.42 -14.04 -15.50
N SER A 218 9.59 -14.97 -15.03
CA SER A 218 9.90 -16.41 -15.16
C SER A 218 9.99 -16.86 -16.63
N GLN A 219 9.14 -16.32 -17.50
CA GLN A 219 9.20 -16.60 -18.94
C GLN A 219 10.43 -15.99 -19.59
N TRP A 220 10.75 -14.73 -19.25
CA TRP A 220 11.97 -14.07 -19.70
C TRP A 220 13.23 -14.84 -19.28
N LEU A 221 13.32 -15.30 -18.03
CA LEU A 221 14.47 -16.10 -17.57
C LEU A 221 14.61 -17.42 -18.34
N ARG A 222 13.48 -18.08 -18.64
CA ARG A 222 13.46 -19.34 -19.41
C ARG A 222 13.73 -19.16 -20.90
N TYR A 223 13.57 -17.95 -21.43
CA TYR A 223 13.94 -17.65 -22.80
C TYR A 223 15.45 -17.76 -23.02
N PHE A 224 16.25 -17.32 -22.04
CA PHE A 224 17.72 -17.37 -22.11
C PHE A 224 18.30 -18.70 -21.62
N ASP A 225 17.68 -19.34 -20.63
CA ASP A 225 18.04 -20.68 -20.16
C ASP A 225 16.76 -21.49 -19.94
N ALA A 226 16.42 -22.33 -20.92
CA ALA A 226 15.21 -23.14 -20.88
C ALA A 226 15.14 -24.08 -19.67
N ASP A 227 16.30 -24.49 -19.14
CA ASP A 227 16.42 -25.44 -18.03
C ASP A 227 16.57 -24.74 -16.67
N CYS A 228 16.51 -23.40 -16.61
CA CYS A 228 16.72 -22.67 -15.35
C CYS A 228 15.71 -23.05 -14.25
N ASP A 229 16.21 -23.17 -13.01
CA ASP A 229 15.41 -23.47 -11.82
C ASP A 229 14.87 -22.15 -11.23
N VAL A 230 13.66 -21.77 -11.67
CA VAL A 230 12.95 -20.58 -11.18
C VAL A 230 11.97 -20.96 -10.09
N ARG A 231 12.20 -20.44 -8.88
CA ARG A 231 11.35 -20.65 -7.70
C ARG A 231 10.70 -19.34 -7.28
N THR A 232 9.52 -19.40 -6.68
CA THR A 232 8.76 -18.20 -6.32
C THR A 232 8.26 -18.26 -4.88
N SER A 233 8.08 -17.10 -4.24
CA SER A 233 7.40 -16.99 -2.94
C SER A 233 5.90 -17.32 -2.98
N LEU A 234 5.31 -17.34 -4.18
CA LEU A 234 3.90 -17.68 -4.40
C LEU A 234 3.60 -19.16 -4.11
N HIS A 235 4.62 -20.02 -4.21
CA HIS A 235 4.49 -21.45 -3.95
C HIS A 235 5.12 -21.82 -2.59
N PRO A 236 4.32 -22.33 -1.64
CA PRO A 236 4.84 -22.79 -0.35
C PRO A 236 5.96 -23.81 -0.50
N GLY A 237 7.01 -23.68 0.32
CA GLY A 237 8.16 -24.61 0.31
C GLY A 237 9.28 -24.25 -0.66
N SER A 238 9.02 -23.46 -1.71
CA SER A 238 10.02 -23.03 -2.70
C SER A 238 11.25 -22.36 -2.10
N TRP A 239 11.05 -21.50 -1.09
CA TRP A 239 12.13 -20.83 -0.36
C TRP A 239 13.07 -21.82 0.33
N SER A 240 12.50 -22.79 1.05
CA SER A 240 13.29 -23.81 1.76
C SER A 240 14.14 -24.64 0.80
N GLY A 241 13.61 -24.90 -0.40
CA GLY A 241 14.36 -25.56 -1.43
C GLY A 241 15.47 -24.68 -1.99
N PHE A 242 15.24 -23.38 -2.19
CA PHE A 242 16.26 -22.45 -2.71
C PHE A 242 17.45 -22.35 -1.74
N LEU A 243 17.19 -22.27 -0.44
CA LEU A 243 18.23 -22.27 0.60
C LEU A 243 19.17 -23.49 0.52
N LYS A 244 18.67 -24.66 0.11
CA LYS A 244 19.49 -25.88 -0.03
C LYS A 244 20.47 -25.80 -1.21
N LEU A 245 20.20 -24.94 -2.19
CA LEU A 245 21.02 -24.81 -3.39
C LEU A 245 22.27 -23.95 -3.15
N GLY A 246 22.28 -23.09 -2.14
CA GLY A 246 23.45 -22.32 -1.68
C GLY A 246 23.97 -21.22 -2.63
N GLN A 247 23.42 -21.11 -3.84
CA GLN A 247 23.80 -20.10 -4.83
C GLN A 247 22.65 -19.81 -5.82
N GLY A 248 22.69 -18.63 -6.44
CA GLY A 248 21.70 -18.19 -7.43
C GLY A 248 21.41 -16.69 -7.36
N THR A 249 20.30 -16.28 -7.97
CA THR A 249 19.89 -14.87 -7.98
C THR A 249 18.53 -14.72 -7.32
N LEU A 250 18.42 -13.78 -6.38
CA LEU A 250 17.16 -13.40 -5.76
C LEU A 250 16.65 -12.10 -6.37
N ILE A 251 15.45 -12.12 -6.92
CA ILE A 251 14.76 -10.93 -7.45
C ILE A 251 13.60 -10.62 -6.52
N LEU A 252 13.64 -9.45 -5.90
CA LEU A 252 12.65 -8.94 -4.97
C LEU A 252 11.74 -7.95 -5.68
N HIS A 253 10.43 -8.10 -5.52
CA HIS A 253 9.47 -7.10 -5.97
C HIS A 253 9.38 -5.95 -4.95
N GLU A 254 9.20 -4.70 -5.40
CA GLU A 254 9.07 -3.52 -4.52
C GLU A 254 8.04 -3.69 -3.40
N ASP A 255 6.83 -4.17 -3.72
CA ASP A 255 5.76 -4.43 -2.74
C ASP A 255 6.12 -5.52 -1.70
N ALA A 256 7.14 -6.35 -1.96
CA ALA A 256 7.63 -7.37 -1.04
C ALA A 256 8.82 -6.91 -0.17
N LEU A 257 9.25 -5.65 -0.27
CA LEU A 257 10.43 -5.13 0.44
C LEU A 257 10.33 -5.32 1.96
N TRP A 258 9.14 -5.08 2.53
CA TRP A 258 8.90 -5.26 3.97
C TRP A 258 8.77 -6.73 4.39
N ALA A 259 8.41 -7.62 3.47
CA ALA A 259 8.31 -9.05 3.72
C ALA A 259 9.69 -9.72 3.85
N VAL A 260 10.78 -9.03 3.48
CA VAL A 260 12.17 -9.54 3.56
C VAL A 260 12.52 -10.05 4.97
N ARG A 261 12.01 -9.39 6.02
CA ARG A 261 12.21 -9.81 7.42
C ARG A 261 11.58 -11.16 7.77
N LEU A 262 10.65 -11.64 6.96
CA LEU A 262 9.91 -12.90 7.16
C LEU A 262 10.59 -14.09 6.49
N PHE A 263 11.57 -13.85 5.61
CA PHE A 263 12.28 -14.94 4.91
C PHE A 263 13.20 -15.67 5.89
N PRO A 264 12.88 -16.90 6.30
CA PRO A 264 13.64 -17.58 7.33
C PRO A 264 15.07 -17.82 6.83
N LYS A 265 16.05 -17.64 7.72
CA LYS A 265 17.49 -17.83 7.43
C LYS A 265 18.07 -16.88 6.36
N LEU A 266 17.39 -15.79 6.03
CA LEU A 266 17.90 -14.82 5.06
C LEU A 266 19.26 -14.23 5.49
N ALA A 267 19.45 -13.89 6.77
CA ALA A 267 20.73 -13.39 7.28
C ALA A 267 21.93 -14.29 6.93
N ILE A 268 21.73 -15.62 6.90
CA ILE A 268 22.76 -16.59 6.51
C ILE A 268 23.15 -16.43 5.03
N LEU A 269 22.16 -16.22 4.15
CA LEU A 269 22.42 -15.93 2.73
C LEU A 269 23.12 -14.57 2.54
N LEU A 270 22.74 -13.57 3.33
CA LEU A 270 23.38 -12.25 3.29
C LEU A 270 24.86 -12.35 3.69
N CYS A 271 25.18 -13.16 4.70
CA CYS A 271 26.54 -13.43 5.14
C CYS A 271 27.34 -14.38 4.22
N ALA A 272 26.70 -15.01 3.23
CA ALA A 272 27.39 -15.87 2.27
C ALA A 272 28.39 -15.05 1.42
N PRO A 273 29.45 -15.69 0.88
CA PRO A 273 30.44 -15.01 0.05
C PRO A 273 29.79 -14.26 -1.12
N SER A 274 30.29 -13.07 -1.45
CA SER A 274 29.67 -12.14 -2.40
C SER A 274 29.48 -12.68 -3.83
N GLY A 275 30.14 -13.79 -4.17
CA GLY A 275 30.02 -14.47 -5.46
C GLY A 275 28.98 -15.60 -5.54
N THR A 276 28.32 -15.95 -4.43
CA THR A 276 27.36 -17.07 -4.36
C THR A 276 25.94 -16.65 -4.72
N VAL A 277 25.48 -15.54 -4.15
CA VAL A 277 24.12 -15.02 -4.34
C VAL A 277 24.16 -13.54 -4.70
N LYS A 278 23.41 -13.19 -5.75
CA LYS A 278 23.11 -11.81 -6.16
C LYS A 278 21.67 -11.46 -5.80
N PHE A 279 21.44 -10.17 -5.52
CA PHE A 279 20.14 -9.65 -5.11
C PHE A 279 19.76 -8.48 -6.01
N PHE A 280 18.53 -8.49 -6.50
CA PHE A 280 17.97 -7.46 -7.35
C PHE A 280 16.59 -7.04 -6.82
N LEU A 281 16.25 -5.78 -7.04
CA LEU A 281 14.95 -5.20 -6.78
C LEU A 281 14.31 -4.83 -8.10
N LEU A 282 13.11 -5.33 -8.36
CA LEU A 282 12.24 -4.85 -9.42
C LEU A 282 11.46 -3.64 -8.89
N LYS A 283 11.71 -2.47 -9.48
CA LYS A 283 11.01 -1.22 -9.18
C LYS A 283 10.05 -0.88 -10.33
N ARG A 284 8.84 -0.41 -10.02
CA ARG A 284 7.92 0.12 -11.03
C ARG A 284 8.23 1.60 -11.33
N ALA A 285 7.71 2.04 -12.46
CA ALA A 285 7.80 3.40 -13.00
C ALA A 285 7.35 4.51 -12.03
N GLU A 286 6.32 4.24 -11.23
CA GLU A 286 5.84 5.11 -10.15
C GLU A 286 5.92 4.33 -8.82
N PRO A 287 7.01 4.49 -8.04
CA PRO A 287 7.13 3.78 -6.78
C PRO A 287 6.10 4.29 -5.78
N LEU A 288 5.28 3.40 -5.21
CA LEU A 288 4.42 3.68 -4.05
C LEU A 288 5.23 3.97 -2.77
N LEU A 289 6.53 3.65 -2.77
CA LEU A 289 7.45 3.87 -1.65
C LEU A 289 8.61 4.76 -2.12
N HIS A 290 8.67 5.99 -1.61
CA HIS A 290 9.85 6.83 -1.70
C HIS A 290 11.01 6.18 -0.91
N MET A 291 11.71 5.22 -1.54
CA MET A 291 13.10 5.00 -1.18
C MET A 291 13.84 6.30 -1.49
N PRO A 292 14.66 6.85 -0.57
CA PRO A 292 15.42 8.05 -0.86
C PRO A 292 16.21 7.82 -2.16
N PRO A 293 16.19 8.77 -3.11
CA PRO A 293 16.92 8.61 -4.36
C PRO A 293 18.39 8.46 -4.00
N SER A 294 18.92 7.25 -4.20
CA SER A 294 20.35 7.00 -4.08
C SER A 294 21.07 7.93 -5.06
N ARG A 295 22.07 8.67 -4.56
CA ARG A 295 22.93 9.56 -5.35
C ARG A 295 23.67 8.85 -6.50
N ASP A 296 23.72 7.51 -6.48
CA ASP A 296 24.43 6.69 -7.47
C ASP A 296 23.50 5.99 -8.49
N LEU A 297 22.17 6.09 -8.36
CA LEU A 297 21.23 5.50 -9.33
C LEU A 297 20.85 6.48 -10.45
N SER A 298 21.13 7.77 -10.28
CA SER A 298 20.99 8.80 -11.32
C SER A 298 22.07 8.74 -12.41
N SER A 299 23.11 7.91 -12.25
CA SER A 299 24.18 7.77 -13.25
C SER A 299 23.94 6.69 -14.31
N LEU A 300 22.89 5.86 -14.16
CA LEU A 300 22.41 4.98 -15.24
C LEU A 300 21.25 5.70 -15.93
N GLY A 301 21.59 6.53 -16.92
CA GLY A 301 20.67 7.41 -17.63
C GLY A 301 19.34 6.74 -18.00
N GLY A 302 18.27 7.26 -17.42
CA GLY A 302 16.89 6.93 -17.77
C GLY A 302 15.99 8.06 -17.33
N SER A 303 15.42 8.77 -18.31
CA SER A 303 14.28 9.67 -18.09
C SER A 303 13.15 8.88 -17.43
N GLY A 304 12.50 9.46 -16.43
CA GLY A 304 11.55 8.80 -15.54
C GLY A 304 10.35 8.14 -16.24
N GLY A 305 9.80 7.11 -15.58
CA GLY A 305 8.56 6.45 -15.97
C GLY A 305 8.65 4.97 -16.39
N GLU A 306 9.75 4.25 -16.10
CA GLU A 306 9.94 2.87 -16.59
C GLU A 306 10.28 1.87 -15.48
N THR A 307 9.79 0.63 -15.61
CA THR A 307 10.08 -0.50 -14.71
C THR A 307 11.54 -0.91 -14.84
N GLN A 308 12.30 -0.99 -13.75
CA GLN A 308 13.74 -1.26 -13.77
C GLN A 308 14.15 -2.33 -12.76
N LEU A 309 15.13 -3.16 -13.14
CA LEU A 309 15.87 -4.04 -12.23
C LEU A 309 17.09 -3.30 -11.66
N CYS A 310 17.12 -3.12 -10.35
CA CYS A 310 18.23 -2.47 -9.63
C CYS A 310 18.99 -3.48 -8.76
N PRO A 311 20.33 -3.53 -8.81
CA PRO A 311 21.10 -4.35 -7.88
C PRO A 311 21.01 -3.80 -6.45
N ILE A 312 20.68 -4.66 -5.49
CA ILE A 312 20.60 -4.36 -4.05
C ILE A 312 21.54 -5.28 -3.26
N LEU A 313 21.67 -5.01 -1.96
CA LEU A 313 22.48 -5.75 -0.99
C LEU A 313 23.94 -5.87 -1.43
N ARG A 314 24.52 -4.71 -1.79
CA ARG A 314 25.93 -4.61 -2.22
C ARG A 314 26.89 -4.88 -1.04
N PRO A 315 28.11 -5.39 -1.31
CA PRO A 315 29.06 -5.71 -0.24
C PRO A 315 29.29 -4.53 0.72
N GLY A 316 28.94 -4.75 1.99
CA GLY A 316 29.02 -3.78 3.07
C GLY A 316 28.31 -4.31 4.31
N THR A 317 28.74 -3.86 5.49
CA THR A 317 28.27 -4.42 6.77
C THR A 317 27.86 -3.34 7.76
N ALA A 318 26.77 -3.53 8.50
CA ALA A 318 26.43 -2.71 9.66
C ALA A 318 26.42 -3.55 10.94
N PHE A 319 26.95 -2.99 12.02
CA PHE A 319 26.94 -3.60 13.35
C PHE A 319 26.21 -2.70 14.34
N LEU A 320 25.12 -3.20 14.93
CA LEU A 320 24.52 -2.61 16.11
C LEU A 320 25.09 -3.30 17.36
N VAL A 321 25.58 -2.52 18.30
CA VAL A 321 26.05 -3.02 19.60
C VAL A 321 25.00 -2.75 20.65
N THR A 322 24.54 -3.80 21.33
CA THR A 322 23.44 -3.66 22.30
C THR A 322 23.90 -3.03 23.63
N PRO A 323 23.06 -2.21 24.28
CA PRO A 323 23.36 -1.62 25.58
C PRO A 323 23.65 -2.68 26.65
N SER A 324 22.93 -3.81 26.68
CA SER A 324 23.19 -4.88 27.63
C SER A 324 24.59 -5.51 27.47
N PHE A 325 25.11 -5.62 26.24
CA PHE A 325 26.47 -6.08 26.01
C PHE A 325 27.52 -5.05 26.44
N LEU A 326 27.32 -3.77 26.08
CA LEU A 326 28.20 -2.67 26.54
C LEU A 326 28.24 -2.56 28.07
N ALA A 327 27.11 -2.81 28.74
CA ALA A 327 26.99 -2.81 30.18
C ALA A 327 27.71 -4.02 30.82
N SER A 328 27.41 -5.23 30.35
CA SER A 328 27.85 -6.46 31.01
C SER A 328 29.28 -6.91 30.68
N GLN A 329 29.82 -6.53 29.52
CA GLN A 329 31.11 -7.00 29.01
C GLN A 329 31.99 -5.85 28.47
N PRO A 330 32.45 -4.93 29.35
CA PRO A 330 33.19 -3.73 28.93
C PRO A 330 34.55 -4.03 28.28
N GLU A 331 35.23 -5.11 28.68
CA GLU A 331 36.50 -5.52 28.06
C GLU A 331 36.28 -5.96 26.60
N GLN A 332 35.31 -6.84 26.38
CA GLN A 332 34.95 -7.34 25.05
C GLN A 332 34.38 -6.21 24.18
N ALA A 333 33.54 -5.33 24.72
CA ALA A 333 33.01 -4.18 24.02
C ALA A 333 34.14 -3.27 23.49
N TYR A 334 35.14 -2.98 24.32
CA TYR A 334 36.33 -2.23 23.90
C TYR A 334 37.10 -2.96 22.78
N ILE A 335 37.33 -4.27 22.92
CA ILE A 335 38.02 -5.08 21.90
C ILE A 335 37.27 -5.05 20.57
N PHE A 336 35.94 -5.14 20.60
CA PHE A 336 35.12 -5.04 19.41
C PHE A 336 35.26 -3.67 18.73
N VAL A 337 35.11 -2.57 19.48
CA VAL A 337 35.24 -1.21 18.91
C VAL A 337 36.63 -0.97 18.35
N LYS A 338 37.67 -1.46 19.04
CA LYS A 338 39.06 -1.43 18.56
C LYS A 338 39.23 -2.22 17.26
N TRP A 339 38.70 -3.44 17.21
CA TRP A 339 38.73 -4.26 16.00
C TRP A 339 37.97 -3.58 14.85
N PHE A 340 36.81 -2.97 15.13
CA PHE A 340 36.04 -2.24 14.12
C PHE A 340 36.86 -1.08 13.55
N TRP A 341 37.43 -0.25 14.42
CA TRP A 341 38.30 0.84 14.00
C TRP A 341 39.48 0.34 13.15
N GLN A 342 40.12 -0.78 13.51
CA GLN A 342 41.25 -1.33 12.76
C GLN A 342 40.90 -1.90 11.37
N ASN A 343 39.65 -2.32 11.13
CA ASN A 343 39.25 -2.97 9.88
C ASN A 343 38.38 -2.10 8.96
N TYR A 344 37.68 -1.11 9.52
CA TYR A 344 36.73 -0.28 8.78
C TYR A 344 37.13 1.20 8.70
N SER A 345 38.10 1.65 9.49
CA SER A 345 38.66 3.00 9.30
C SER A 345 39.59 3.05 8.08
N ARG A 346 39.83 4.26 7.55
CA ARG A 346 40.78 4.51 6.45
C ARG A 346 42.22 4.10 6.77
N ASN A 347 42.57 3.98 8.05
CA ASN A 347 43.89 3.54 8.50
C ASN A 347 44.08 2.01 8.43
N SER A 348 43.04 1.27 8.00
CA SER A 348 43.10 -0.16 7.80
C SER A 348 43.91 -0.54 6.54
N ARG A 349 44.60 -1.69 6.59
CA ARG A 349 45.34 -2.23 5.44
C ARG A 349 44.42 -2.74 4.32
N THR A 350 43.14 -2.93 4.61
CA THR A 350 42.13 -3.47 3.70
C THR A 350 40.83 -2.76 4.03
N TYR A 351 40.44 -1.78 3.21
CA TYR A 351 39.25 -0.99 3.48
C TYR A 351 38.00 -1.83 3.21
N PHE A 352 37.28 -2.19 4.27
CA PHE A 352 35.95 -2.78 4.18
C PHE A 352 34.90 -1.67 4.36
N ARG A 353 33.82 -1.68 3.56
CA ARG A 353 32.67 -0.79 3.80
C ARG A 353 31.93 -1.28 5.03
N GLY A 354 31.92 -0.47 6.09
CA GLY A 354 31.22 -0.83 7.32
C GLY A 354 30.69 0.36 8.11
N LYS A 355 29.56 0.16 8.77
CA LYS A 355 28.91 1.15 9.64
C LYS A 355 28.77 0.61 11.06
N LEU A 356 29.15 1.41 12.05
CA LEU A 356 28.89 1.15 13.46
C LEU A 356 27.64 1.91 13.87
N VAL A 357 26.60 1.18 14.30
CA VAL A 357 25.32 1.76 14.71
C VAL A 357 25.24 1.81 16.23
N VAL A 358 24.92 2.99 16.76
CA VAL A 358 24.89 3.30 18.21
C VAL A 358 23.66 4.14 18.56
N CYS A 359 23.32 4.23 19.84
CA CYS A 359 22.30 5.18 20.28
C CYS A 359 22.78 6.64 20.15
N SER A 360 21.85 7.57 20.01
CA SER A 360 22.11 9.02 19.89
C SER A 360 22.96 9.57 21.04
N ASP A 361 22.67 9.11 22.26
CA ASP A 361 23.26 9.56 23.52
C ASP A 361 24.43 8.67 23.99
N ILE A 362 25.05 7.89 23.08
CA ILE A 362 26.06 6.87 23.44
C ILE A 362 27.23 7.43 24.25
N GLU A 363 27.65 8.68 24.01
CA GLU A 363 28.71 9.33 24.77
C GLU A 363 28.30 9.56 26.23
N ASP A 364 27.19 10.27 26.43
CA ASP A 364 26.65 10.59 27.75
C ASP A 364 26.29 9.32 28.50
N TRP A 365 25.66 8.36 27.81
CA TRP A 365 25.33 7.05 28.35
C TRP A 365 26.57 6.30 28.82
N THR A 366 27.66 6.27 28.02
CA THR A 366 28.91 5.60 28.40
C THR A 366 29.62 6.32 29.54
N LEU A 367 29.62 7.65 29.56
CA LEU A 367 30.17 8.47 30.64
C LEU A 367 29.45 8.21 31.97
N ASP A 368 28.12 8.11 31.94
CA ASP A 368 27.30 7.81 33.10
C ASP A 368 27.67 6.45 33.71
N LEU A 369 28.05 5.47 32.89
CA LEU A 369 28.54 4.16 33.33
C LEU A 369 29.93 4.24 33.95
N VAL A 370 30.82 5.09 33.42
CA VAL A 370 32.16 5.30 33.97
C VAL A 370 32.09 5.95 35.35
N VAL A 371 31.27 6.99 35.52
CA VAL A 371 31.12 7.70 36.80
C VAL A 371 30.62 6.74 37.89
N LYS A 372 29.63 5.91 37.59
CA LYS A 372 29.09 4.90 38.52
C LYS A 372 30.09 3.82 38.88
N SER A 373 31.00 3.49 37.95
CA SER A 373 32.08 2.54 38.24
C SER A 373 33.17 3.05 39.18
N ARG A 374 33.09 4.32 39.60
CA ARG A 374 33.99 4.98 40.56
C ARG A 374 33.28 5.42 41.86
N GLY A 375 32.01 5.02 42.05
CA GLY A 375 31.17 5.32 43.21
C GLY A 375 31.49 4.49 44.47
N SER A 376 30.64 4.59 45.49
CA SER A 376 30.88 4.13 46.87
C SER A 376 31.26 2.64 47.05
N ASP A 377 31.88 2.29 48.19
CA ASP A 377 32.37 0.94 48.52
C ASP A 377 31.32 -0.19 48.41
N GLU A 378 30.03 0.12 48.53
CA GLU A 378 28.91 -0.84 48.33
C GLU A 378 28.60 -1.10 46.85
N GLU A 379 28.87 -0.14 45.96
CA GLU A 379 28.70 -0.29 44.49
C GLU A 379 29.91 -1.00 43.86
N MET A 380 31.08 -0.90 44.50
CA MET A 380 32.34 -1.50 44.04
C MET A 380 32.40 -3.02 44.25
N GLN A 381 31.51 -3.60 45.07
CA GLN A 381 31.34 -5.05 45.25
C GLN A 381 30.51 -5.71 44.14
N ARG A 382 29.92 -4.95 43.20
CA ARG A 382 29.09 -5.51 42.12
C ARG A 382 29.94 -6.03 40.94
N PRO A 383 29.58 -7.18 40.34
CA PRO A 383 30.30 -7.71 39.18
C PRO A 383 30.08 -6.81 37.95
N GLY A 384 31.15 -6.21 37.42
CA GLY A 384 31.13 -5.27 36.28
C GLY A 384 31.55 -3.83 36.62
N THR A 385 31.75 -3.54 37.91
CA THR A 385 32.15 -2.22 38.45
C THR A 385 33.65 -2.15 38.79
N SER A 386 34.46 -3.09 38.27
CA SER A 386 35.89 -3.13 38.60
C SER A 386 36.64 -1.91 38.02
N PRO A 387 37.74 -1.45 38.64
CA PRO A 387 38.56 -0.36 38.11
C PRO A 387 39.06 -0.65 36.68
N LYS A 388 39.35 -1.92 36.37
CA LYS A 388 39.68 -2.39 35.02
C LYS A 388 38.51 -2.21 34.03
N SER A 389 37.28 -2.45 34.47
CA SER A 389 36.07 -2.21 33.65
C SER A 389 35.87 -0.73 33.35
N ALA A 390 36.09 0.14 34.33
CA ALA A 390 36.04 1.59 34.17
C ALA A 390 37.07 2.09 33.15
N GLU A 391 38.31 1.58 33.23
CA GLU A 391 39.39 1.90 32.29
C GLU A 391 39.02 1.50 30.85
N MET A 392 38.46 0.30 30.64
CA MET A 392 38.05 -0.15 29.30
C MET A 392 36.90 0.68 28.73
N ARG A 393 35.93 1.10 29.55
CA ARG A 393 34.87 2.02 29.11
C ARG A 393 35.43 3.38 28.67
N ILE A 394 36.42 3.92 29.37
CA ILE A 394 37.09 5.18 28.99
C ILE A 394 37.84 5.00 27.67
N LYS A 395 38.60 3.91 27.52
CA LYS A 395 39.31 3.61 26.26
C LYS A 395 38.34 3.43 25.08
N MET A 396 37.20 2.77 25.32
CA MET A 396 36.14 2.61 24.32
C MET A 396 35.55 3.95 23.92
N LEU A 397 35.21 4.82 24.89
CA LEU A 397 34.69 6.16 24.62
C LEU A 397 35.70 7.00 23.83
N GLY A 398 37.00 6.90 24.14
CA GLY A 398 38.06 7.55 23.38
C GLY A 398 38.07 7.11 21.91
N LEU A 399 37.95 5.81 21.64
CA LEU A 399 37.87 5.29 20.28
C LEU A 399 36.58 5.69 19.55
N LEU A 400 35.43 5.66 20.24
CA LEU A 400 34.16 6.12 19.67
C LEU A 400 34.27 7.58 19.25
N ARG A 401 34.84 8.45 20.08
CA ARG A 401 35.07 9.87 19.74
C ARG A 401 35.93 10.03 18.50
N THR A 402 37.02 9.28 18.39
CA THR A 402 37.84 9.27 17.17
C THR A 402 37.03 8.85 15.95
N LEU A 403 36.26 7.76 16.03
CA LEU A 403 35.39 7.30 14.95
C LEU A 403 34.34 8.35 14.55
N MET A 404 33.78 9.07 15.52
CA MET A 404 32.79 10.11 15.27
C MET A 404 33.42 11.35 14.61
N THR A 405 34.59 11.78 15.06
CA THR A 405 35.37 12.85 14.41
C THR A 405 35.75 12.47 12.98
N ASP A 406 36.25 11.25 12.77
CA ASP A 406 36.59 10.73 11.44
C ASP A 406 35.34 10.67 10.51
N SER A 407 34.14 10.48 11.07
CA SER A 407 32.89 10.41 10.30
C SER A 407 32.29 11.77 9.93
N ALA A 408 32.57 12.83 10.70
CA ALA A 408 31.99 14.17 10.47
C ALA A 408 32.55 14.84 9.21
N ASP A 409 33.74 14.45 8.78
CA ASP A 409 34.41 14.95 7.58
C ASP A 409 33.99 14.18 6.30
N GLU A 410 33.09 13.19 6.40
CA GLU A 410 32.71 12.30 5.30
C GLU A 410 31.24 12.42 4.87
N THR A 411 31.01 12.37 3.56
CA THR A 411 29.66 12.31 2.95
C THR A 411 28.93 10.97 3.24
N ASP A 412 29.64 9.94 3.73
CA ASP A 412 29.12 8.61 4.09
C ASP A 412 29.80 8.10 5.37
N GLY A 413 29.40 8.63 6.53
CA GLY A 413 30.08 8.42 7.81
C GLY A 413 30.10 6.96 8.32
N LEU A 414 31.18 6.62 9.03
CA LEU A 414 31.40 5.31 9.66
C LEU A 414 30.47 5.01 10.86
N VAL A 415 29.92 6.04 11.50
CA VAL A 415 29.04 5.91 12.67
C VAL A 415 27.64 6.37 12.30
N VAL A 416 26.63 5.56 12.66
CA VAL A 416 25.22 5.88 12.47
C VAL A 416 24.56 5.98 13.83
N PHE A 417 23.92 7.11 14.10
CA PHE A 417 23.18 7.32 15.34
C PHE A 417 21.72 6.94 15.15
N ALA A 418 21.17 6.22 16.13
CA ALA A 418 19.73 6.06 16.26
C ALA A 418 19.06 7.43 16.53
N PRO A 419 17.76 7.59 16.21
CA PRO A 419 16.99 8.77 16.57
C PRO A 419 17.10 9.10 18.06
N ASP A 420 17.21 10.39 18.38
CA ASP A 420 17.27 10.94 19.73
C ASP A 420 16.04 10.64 20.59
N VAL A 421 14.90 10.40 19.94
CA VAL A 421 13.65 9.93 20.57
C VAL A 421 13.75 8.51 21.15
N ILE A 422 14.74 7.69 20.75
CA ILE A 422 14.95 6.36 21.32
C ILE A 422 15.94 6.47 22.48
N ASN A 423 15.50 6.06 23.69
CA ASN A 423 16.39 6.07 24.85
C ASN A 423 17.55 5.08 24.65
N GLY A 424 18.80 5.48 24.95
CA GLY A 424 19.97 4.62 24.77
C GLY A 424 19.96 3.32 25.58
N SER A 425 19.15 3.23 26.64
CA SER A 425 18.95 1.99 27.40
C SER A 425 17.80 1.12 26.86
N ASP A 426 17.02 1.61 25.90
CA ASP A 426 15.91 0.87 25.29
C ASP A 426 16.40 -0.06 24.18
N GLU A 427 17.01 -1.17 24.58
CA GLU A 427 17.59 -2.15 23.67
C GLU A 427 16.57 -2.70 22.66
N GLN A 428 15.32 -2.94 23.06
CA GLN A 428 14.29 -3.49 22.17
C GLN A 428 13.91 -2.48 21.08
N SER A 429 13.71 -1.22 21.45
CA SER A 429 13.42 -0.16 20.48
C SER A 429 14.60 0.06 19.53
N LEU A 430 15.83 0.05 20.04
CA LEU A 430 17.04 0.18 19.21
C LEU A 430 17.18 -0.94 18.18
N VAL A 431 16.98 -2.21 18.59
CA VAL A 431 17.08 -3.35 17.67
C VAL A 431 15.96 -3.35 16.63
N ASN A 432 14.74 -3.00 17.02
CA ASN A 432 13.61 -2.92 16.07
C ASN A 432 13.78 -1.77 15.07
N TRP A 433 14.23 -0.60 15.53
CA TRP A 433 14.58 0.52 14.65
C TRP A 433 15.70 0.14 13.69
N PHE A 434 16.74 -0.54 14.17
CA PHE A 434 17.82 -1.02 13.32
C PHE A 434 17.33 -2.04 12.27
N GLY A 435 16.33 -2.86 12.61
CA GLY A 435 15.65 -3.73 11.65
C GLY A 435 14.96 -2.97 10.51
N TRP A 436 14.27 -1.87 10.84
CA TRP A 436 13.66 -0.97 9.84
C TRP A 436 14.73 -0.27 9.01
N TRP A 437 15.74 0.29 9.67
CA TRP A 437 16.85 1.00 9.03
C TRP A 437 17.63 0.08 8.08
N ALA A 438 17.83 -1.18 8.44
CA ALA A 438 18.48 -2.17 7.60
C ALA A 438 17.75 -2.39 6.26
N ILE A 439 16.41 -2.42 6.27
CA ILE A 439 15.59 -2.54 5.05
C ILE A 439 15.76 -1.29 4.17
N MET A 440 15.74 -0.11 4.79
CA MET A 440 15.93 1.17 4.09
C MET A 440 17.33 1.37 3.50
N ASN A 441 18.34 0.64 3.98
CA ASN A 441 19.72 0.74 3.53
C ASN A 441 20.20 -0.52 2.78
N MET A 442 19.26 -1.33 2.29
CA MET A 442 19.59 -2.51 1.47
C MET A 442 20.24 -2.14 0.13
N ASP A 443 20.09 -0.90 -0.35
CA ASP A 443 20.79 -0.43 -1.55
C ASP A 443 22.31 -0.27 -1.32
N GLN A 444 22.71 0.07 -0.09
CA GLN A 444 24.09 0.38 0.28
C GLN A 444 24.84 -0.77 0.96
N LEU A 445 24.14 -1.58 1.77
CA LEU A 445 24.74 -2.58 2.65
C LEU A 445 24.10 -3.95 2.45
N ARG A 446 24.88 -5.01 2.69
CA ARG A 446 24.43 -6.41 2.54
C ARG A 446 24.15 -7.08 3.87
N THR A 447 25.04 -6.94 4.85
CA THR A 447 24.95 -7.70 6.10
C THR A 447 24.68 -6.79 7.29
N PHE A 448 23.71 -7.15 8.11
CA PHE A 448 23.32 -6.39 9.30
C PHE A 448 23.42 -7.32 10.51
N SER A 449 24.28 -6.97 11.47
CA SER A 449 24.55 -7.79 12.65
C SER A 449 24.21 -7.05 13.93
N VAL A 450 23.57 -7.73 14.87
CA VAL A 450 23.32 -7.22 16.22
C VAL A 450 24.15 -8.05 17.20
N ILE A 451 25.02 -7.37 17.94
CA ILE A 451 25.90 -8.00 18.94
C ILE A 451 25.23 -7.88 20.30
N GLY A 452 24.67 -9.00 20.75
CA GLY A 452 23.87 -9.14 21.96
C GLY A 452 24.63 -9.67 23.16
N SER A 453 24.03 -9.48 24.34
CA SER A 453 24.39 -10.23 25.55
C SER A 453 23.84 -11.67 25.47
N GLY A 454 24.65 -12.64 25.89
CA GLY A 454 24.22 -14.04 26.04
C GLY A 454 23.64 -14.33 27.42
N ASN A 455 23.28 -15.58 27.69
CA ASN A 455 22.80 -16.03 29.01
C ASN A 455 23.95 -15.97 30.03
N GLN A 456 24.13 -14.83 30.69
CA GLN A 456 25.16 -14.56 31.69
C GLN A 456 24.52 -14.19 33.04
N HIS A 457 25.33 -14.05 34.08
CA HIS A 457 24.84 -13.66 35.41
C HIS A 457 24.12 -12.30 35.37
N LEU A 458 22.84 -12.31 35.78
CA LEU A 458 21.95 -11.13 35.80
C LEU A 458 22.53 -9.94 36.57
N ALA A 459 23.38 -10.18 37.58
CA ALA A 459 24.03 -9.12 38.35
C ALA A 459 24.92 -8.19 37.51
N ARG A 460 25.47 -8.66 36.37
CA ARG A 460 26.28 -7.84 35.45
C ARG A 460 25.43 -7.00 34.50
N LEU A 461 24.12 -7.21 34.49
CA LEU A 461 23.16 -6.57 33.60
C LEU A 461 22.34 -5.49 34.34
N ALA A 462 22.60 -5.25 35.63
CA ALA A 462 21.90 -4.23 36.41
C ALA A 462 22.61 -2.87 36.34
N LEU A 463 21.87 -1.81 36.04
CA LEU A 463 22.36 -0.44 35.93
C LEU A 463 21.36 0.54 36.55
N CYS A 464 21.87 1.52 37.29
CA CYS A 464 21.05 2.66 37.71
C CYS A 464 20.89 3.62 36.54
N ILE A 465 19.67 3.77 36.02
CA ILE A 465 19.35 4.64 34.89
C ILE A 465 18.33 5.71 35.30
N GLN A 466 18.33 6.84 34.59
CA GLN A 466 17.25 7.82 34.72
C GLN A 466 15.95 7.19 34.23
N LEU A 467 14.84 7.43 34.93
CA LEU A 467 13.54 6.90 34.53
C LEU A 467 13.15 7.53 33.19
N PRO A 468 13.13 6.76 32.07
CA PRO A 468 12.86 7.31 30.75
C PRO A 468 11.42 7.78 30.65
N ASN A 469 11.22 9.05 30.30
CA ASN A 469 9.89 9.64 30.16
C ASN A 469 9.28 9.26 28.81
N TYR A 470 8.61 8.12 28.75
CA TYR A 470 7.95 7.70 27.51
C TYR A 470 6.73 8.58 27.21
N HIS A 471 6.49 8.87 25.93
CA HIS A 471 5.21 9.44 25.52
C HIS A 471 4.06 8.58 26.08
N LYS A 472 3.12 9.17 26.82
CA LYS A 472 1.83 8.51 27.14
C LYS A 472 1.31 7.99 25.81
N ALA A 473 1.17 6.67 25.67
CA ALA A 473 0.88 6.03 24.41
C ALA A 473 -0.41 6.61 23.82
N ALA A 474 -0.27 7.55 22.88
CA ALA A 474 -1.29 7.78 21.89
C ALA A 474 -1.47 6.46 21.10
N PRO A 475 -2.69 6.13 20.65
CA PRO A 475 -2.90 5.08 19.66
C PRO A 475 -1.87 5.29 18.54
N ALA A 476 -1.16 4.23 18.20
CA ALA A 476 0.09 4.34 17.46
C ALA A 476 -0.16 4.81 16.02
N GLU A 477 0.30 6.01 15.71
CA GLU A 477 0.71 6.43 14.37
C GLU A 477 1.64 7.65 14.50
N SER A 478 2.48 7.84 13.49
CA SER A 478 3.54 8.85 13.32
C SER A 478 4.84 8.68 14.12
N GLN A 479 5.82 7.98 13.52
CA GLN A 479 7.25 8.33 13.63
C GLN A 479 7.97 8.03 12.32
N GLN A 480 7.99 9.04 11.44
CA GLN A 480 9.11 9.32 10.53
C GLN A 480 9.84 10.56 11.09
N PRO A 481 11.18 10.64 11.04
CA PRO A 481 11.91 11.81 11.53
C PRO A 481 11.75 13.00 10.58
N ALA A 482 11.72 14.18 11.18
CA ALA A 482 11.45 15.47 10.57
C ALA A 482 12.41 15.83 9.42
N SER A 483 11.85 16.27 8.30
CA SER A 483 12.50 17.18 7.36
C SER A 483 11.64 18.44 7.27
N ASP A 484 12.20 19.56 7.71
CA ASP A 484 11.60 20.89 7.60
C ASP A 484 11.34 21.26 6.13
N ASN A 485 10.06 21.47 5.79
CA ASN A 485 9.58 22.75 5.26
C ASN A 485 8.06 22.73 5.20
N HIS A 486 7.47 23.63 5.98
CA HIS A 486 6.04 23.93 6.06
C HIS A 486 5.44 24.29 4.70
N VAL A 487 4.40 23.55 4.30
CA VAL A 487 3.18 24.15 3.75
C VAL A 487 1.99 23.40 4.36
N ASP A 488 1.11 24.15 5.01
CA ASP A 488 -0.01 23.67 5.79
C ASP A 488 -0.92 22.71 5.00
N SER A 489 -1.15 21.53 5.55
CA SER A 489 -2.24 20.64 5.15
C SER A 489 -2.76 19.92 6.37
N ALA A 490 -3.67 20.59 7.06
CA ALA A 490 -4.52 19.99 8.08
C ALA A 490 -5.56 19.10 7.37
N ALA A 491 -5.31 17.79 7.36
CA ALA A 491 -6.35 16.80 7.20
C ALA A 491 -6.30 15.87 8.41
N HIS A 492 -7.23 16.08 9.34
CA HIS A 492 -7.49 15.21 10.46
C HIS A 492 -7.86 13.81 9.95
N GLN A 493 -6.94 12.85 10.03
CA GLN A 493 -7.27 11.43 9.99
C GLN A 493 -7.33 10.91 11.43
N SER A 494 -8.54 10.56 11.81
CA SER A 494 -8.92 10.00 13.10
C SER A 494 -8.23 8.65 13.28
N GLN A 495 -7.47 8.50 14.36
CA GLN A 495 -6.90 7.22 14.80
C GLN A 495 -8.02 6.21 15.08
N GLY A 496 -8.26 5.25 14.17
CA GLY A 496 -9.21 4.14 14.33
C GLY A 496 -8.48 2.84 14.66
N ALA A 497 -9.03 2.00 15.54
CA ALA A 497 -8.45 0.69 15.81
C ALA A 497 -8.57 -0.20 14.56
N ALA A 498 -7.70 -1.22 14.47
CA ALA A 498 -7.67 -2.10 13.32
C ALA A 498 -8.98 -2.91 13.20
N TRP A 499 -9.59 -2.88 12.01
CA TRP A 499 -10.76 -3.68 11.67
C TRP A 499 -10.42 -5.18 11.70
N GLN A 500 -11.34 -5.99 12.24
CA GLN A 500 -11.19 -7.42 12.49
C GLN A 500 -11.88 -8.29 11.44
N LEU A 501 -12.95 -7.79 10.81
CA LEU A 501 -13.74 -8.53 9.82
C LEU A 501 -13.34 -8.25 8.38
N VAL A 502 -12.76 -7.07 8.13
CA VAL A 502 -12.27 -6.64 6.83
C VAL A 502 -10.84 -6.13 6.95
N TYR A 503 -10.02 -6.37 5.92
CA TYR A 503 -8.59 -6.03 5.92
C TYR A 503 -8.33 -4.54 5.62
N ASN A 504 -9.31 -3.83 5.07
CA ASN A 504 -9.38 -2.37 4.96
C ASN A 504 -10.86 -1.94 4.77
N ASP A 505 -11.12 -0.64 4.78
CA ASP A 505 -12.45 -0.06 4.53
C ASP A 505 -12.71 0.32 3.06
N GLY A 506 -11.84 -0.14 2.16
CA GLY A 506 -12.03 0.01 0.73
C GLY A 506 -13.26 -0.74 0.25
N ALA A 507 -13.95 -0.20 -0.75
CA ALA A 507 -15.17 -0.79 -1.28
C ALA A 507 -14.99 -2.25 -1.73
N GLY A 508 -13.83 -2.62 -2.30
CA GLY A 508 -13.54 -4.02 -2.66
C GLY A 508 -13.54 -4.99 -1.47
N ALA A 509 -12.96 -4.60 -0.34
CA ALA A 509 -12.96 -5.42 0.87
C ALA A 509 -14.38 -5.59 1.43
N LEU A 510 -15.16 -4.50 1.45
CA LEU A 510 -16.56 -4.50 1.87
C LEU A 510 -17.43 -5.35 0.95
N VAL A 511 -17.29 -5.23 -0.38
CA VAL A 511 -18.01 -6.05 -1.36
C VAL A 511 -17.74 -7.53 -1.13
N ASN A 512 -16.49 -7.92 -0.89
CA ASN A 512 -16.12 -9.32 -0.61
C ASN A 512 -16.84 -9.85 0.64
N TYR A 513 -16.84 -9.08 1.74
CA TYR A 513 -17.52 -9.47 2.97
C TYR A 513 -19.05 -9.51 2.80
N ILE A 514 -19.65 -8.48 2.18
CA ILE A 514 -21.09 -8.41 1.92
C ILE A 514 -21.52 -9.57 1.02
N SER A 515 -20.71 -9.96 0.03
CA SER A 515 -21.00 -11.11 -0.84
C SER A 515 -21.07 -12.43 -0.06
N GLN A 516 -20.21 -12.60 0.96
CA GLN A 516 -20.27 -13.77 1.84
C GLN A 516 -21.52 -13.74 2.74
N ALA A 517 -21.86 -12.56 3.28
CA ALA A 517 -23.10 -12.39 4.04
C ALA A 517 -24.34 -12.65 3.17
N GLU A 518 -24.37 -12.16 1.93
CA GLU A 518 -25.44 -12.39 0.95
C GLU A 518 -25.64 -13.87 0.67
N GLU A 519 -24.55 -14.65 0.58
CA GLU A 519 -24.63 -16.11 0.44
C GLU A 519 -25.31 -16.76 1.67
N ALA A 520 -25.07 -16.25 2.87
CA ALA A 520 -25.80 -16.69 4.07
C ALA A 520 -27.31 -16.33 4.01
N PHE A 521 -27.68 -15.14 3.47
CA PHE A 521 -29.08 -14.80 3.16
C PHE A 521 -29.69 -15.81 2.17
N LYS A 522 -28.93 -16.22 1.15
CA LYS A 522 -29.32 -17.22 0.16
C LYS A 522 -29.30 -18.66 0.66
N GLN A 523 -28.84 -18.94 1.87
CA GLN A 523 -28.86 -20.29 2.45
C GLN A 523 -29.91 -20.43 3.57
N ALA A 524 -30.34 -19.33 4.20
CA ALA A 524 -31.33 -19.34 5.28
C ALA A 524 -32.67 -19.98 4.86
N ALA A 525 -33.32 -20.72 5.77
CA ALA A 525 -34.62 -21.36 5.48
C ALA A 525 -35.78 -20.36 5.30
N PHE A 526 -35.66 -19.15 5.86
CA PHE A 526 -36.66 -18.09 5.80
C PHE A 526 -36.02 -16.81 5.24
N ARG A 527 -36.42 -16.39 4.03
CA ARG A 527 -35.76 -15.32 3.27
C ARG A 527 -36.70 -14.16 2.89
N PRO A 528 -37.24 -13.42 3.87
CA PRO A 528 -38.10 -12.28 3.55
C PRO A 528 -37.28 -11.07 3.07
N MET A 529 -35.95 -11.09 3.18
CA MET A 529 -35.08 -9.94 2.95
C MET A 529 -34.01 -10.24 1.90
N SER A 530 -33.72 -9.26 1.05
CA SER A 530 -32.57 -9.23 0.14
C SER A 530 -31.50 -8.24 0.64
N LEU A 531 -30.24 -8.51 0.33
CA LEU A 531 -29.09 -7.67 0.71
C LEU A 531 -28.46 -7.06 -0.53
N TYR A 532 -28.27 -5.74 -0.55
CA TYR A 532 -27.53 -5.06 -1.60
C TYR A 532 -26.03 -5.35 -1.48
N ARG A 533 -25.45 -5.86 -2.57
CA ARG A 533 -24.07 -6.36 -2.58
C ARG A 533 -22.99 -5.28 -2.51
N TYR A 534 -23.32 -4.03 -2.85
CA TYR A 534 -22.35 -2.94 -2.96
C TYR A 534 -22.46 -1.96 -1.78
N PRO A 535 -21.34 -1.48 -1.21
CA PRO A 535 -21.35 -0.48 -0.16
C PRO A 535 -21.80 0.88 -0.71
N VAL A 536 -22.55 1.63 0.10
CA VAL A 536 -23.16 2.90 -0.31
C VAL A 536 -22.50 4.07 0.44
N SER A 537 -21.96 5.06 -0.28
CA SER A 537 -21.27 6.21 0.34
C SER A 537 -21.76 7.58 -0.13
N TYR A 538 -22.45 7.69 -1.27
CA TYR A 538 -22.66 8.98 -1.93
C TYR A 538 -24.14 9.35 -2.04
N TRP A 539 -24.52 10.54 -1.57
CA TRP A 539 -25.85 11.12 -1.81
C TRP A 539 -25.81 12.27 -2.82
N ASP A 540 -24.66 12.91 -2.97
CA ASP A 540 -24.40 13.95 -3.97
C ASP A 540 -23.56 13.37 -5.13
N PRO A 541 -23.95 13.59 -6.40
CA PRO A 541 -23.22 13.09 -7.57
C PRO A 541 -21.73 13.50 -7.62
N ASP A 542 -21.39 14.68 -7.08
CA ASP A 542 -20.04 15.22 -7.13
C ASP A 542 -19.10 14.53 -6.13
N MET A 543 -19.64 13.83 -5.12
CA MET A 543 -18.82 13.18 -4.09
C MET A 543 -17.89 12.10 -4.67
N ALA A 544 -18.35 11.32 -5.64
CA ALA A 544 -17.54 10.27 -6.25
C ALA A 544 -16.29 10.85 -6.94
N TYR A 545 -16.48 11.90 -7.75
CA TYR A 545 -15.39 12.63 -8.41
C TYR A 545 -14.45 13.32 -7.41
N HIS A 546 -15.02 13.93 -6.37
CA HIS A 546 -14.26 14.68 -5.36
C HIS A 546 -13.35 13.77 -4.52
N PHE A 547 -13.81 12.56 -4.21
CA PHE A 547 -13.05 11.55 -3.47
C PHE A 547 -12.24 10.60 -4.37
N LYS A 548 -12.11 10.89 -5.67
CA LYS A 548 -11.38 10.09 -6.67
C LYS A 548 -11.88 8.64 -6.82
N ASP A 549 -13.16 8.39 -6.54
CA ASP A 549 -13.81 7.10 -6.82
C ASP A 549 -14.40 7.08 -8.24
N TYR A 550 -13.50 7.10 -9.24
CA TYR A 550 -13.88 7.15 -10.65
C TYR A 550 -14.52 5.84 -11.13
N SER A 551 -14.10 4.71 -10.55
CA SER A 551 -14.66 3.37 -10.78
C SER A 551 -16.07 3.19 -10.18
N SER A 552 -16.56 4.17 -9.39
CA SER A 552 -17.80 4.05 -8.62
C SER A 552 -17.81 2.77 -7.77
N ASP A 553 -16.71 2.49 -7.10
CA ASP A 553 -16.56 1.34 -6.23
C ASP A 553 -17.54 1.44 -5.03
N PHE A 554 -17.78 2.64 -4.52
CA PHE A 554 -18.93 2.95 -3.67
C PHE A 554 -20.12 3.44 -4.50
N LYS A 555 -21.31 2.96 -4.15
CA LYS A 555 -22.56 3.33 -4.85
C LYS A 555 -23.27 4.51 -4.22
N SER A 556 -24.12 5.14 -5.03
CA SER A 556 -24.95 6.26 -4.57
C SER A 556 -26.24 5.77 -3.90
N PHE A 557 -26.88 6.66 -3.13
CA PHE A 557 -28.16 6.38 -2.46
C PHE A 557 -29.24 6.03 -3.48
N ARG A 558 -29.25 6.75 -4.61
CA ARG A 558 -30.15 6.47 -5.74
C ARG A 558 -29.85 5.11 -6.38
N ALA A 559 -28.59 4.72 -6.51
CA ALA A 559 -28.24 3.39 -7.04
C ALA A 559 -28.72 2.25 -6.14
N TRP A 560 -28.62 2.40 -4.82
CA TRP A 560 -29.19 1.45 -3.85
C TRP A 560 -30.72 1.40 -3.95
N LEU A 561 -31.38 2.56 -4.01
CA LEU A 561 -32.84 2.66 -4.03
C LEU A 561 -33.44 2.13 -5.35
N ASN A 562 -32.82 2.43 -6.49
CA ASN A 562 -33.26 1.96 -7.82
C ASN A 562 -33.22 0.44 -7.98
N TYR A 563 -32.48 -0.27 -7.14
CA TYR A 563 -32.42 -1.72 -7.15
C TYR A 563 -33.61 -2.35 -6.40
N PHE A 564 -34.25 -1.64 -5.46
CA PHE A 564 -35.40 -2.11 -4.69
C PHE A 564 -36.65 -2.54 -5.49
N PRO A 565 -37.09 -1.82 -6.55
CA PRO A 565 -38.33 -2.15 -7.25
C PRO A 565 -38.20 -3.43 -8.07
N GLU A 566 -36.99 -3.82 -8.50
CA GLU A 566 -36.74 -5.11 -9.17
C GLU A 566 -37.14 -6.30 -8.29
N PHE A 567 -37.07 -6.17 -6.96
CA PHE A 567 -37.42 -7.24 -6.00
C PHE A 567 -38.88 -7.19 -5.56
N VAL A 568 -39.47 -6.00 -5.47
CA VAL A 568 -40.84 -5.80 -5.00
C VAL A 568 -41.86 -6.07 -6.12
N ASN A 569 -41.54 -5.72 -7.37
CA ASN A 569 -42.45 -5.80 -8.52
C ASN A 569 -42.37 -7.11 -9.33
N VAL A 570 -41.98 -8.24 -8.72
CA VAL A 570 -42.09 -9.57 -9.39
C VAL A 570 -43.56 -10.01 -9.43
N GLY A 571 -44.30 -9.36 -10.32
CA GLY A 571 -45.67 -9.65 -10.74
C GLY A 571 -45.84 -9.61 -12.27
N SER A 572 -44.79 -9.29 -13.03
CA SER A 572 -44.86 -9.10 -14.49
C SER A 572 -43.75 -9.81 -15.29
N SER A 573 -43.01 -10.76 -14.70
CA SER A 573 -42.15 -11.67 -15.48
C SER A 573 -42.96 -12.84 -16.05
N ARG A 574 -42.68 -13.23 -17.31
CA ARG A 574 -43.28 -14.36 -18.06
C ARG A 574 -43.14 -15.74 -17.38
N TRP A 575 -42.58 -15.80 -16.17
CA TRP A 575 -42.37 -17.00 -15.36
C TRP A 575 -42.98 -16.76 -13.98
N GLY A 576 -44.22 -17.21 -13.80
CA GLY A 576 -45.13 -16.83 -12.71
C GLY A 576 -44.72 -17.23 -11.28
N GLY A 577 -43.71 -16.56 -10.71
CA GLY A 577 -43.40 -16.60 -9.28
C GLY A 577 -43.79 -15.29 -8.59
N ARG A 578 -44.67 -15.34 -7.59
CA ARG A 578 -44.95 -14.18 -6.71
C ARG A 578 -43.64 -13.73 -6.02
N GLY A 579 -43.35 -12.42 -6.02
CA GLY A 579 -42.16 -11.84 -5.39
C GLY A 579 -41.86 -12.40 -4.00
N ILE A 580 -40.66 -12.98 -3.86
CA ILE A 580 -40.18 -13.79 -2.72
C ILE A 580 -39.75 -12.90 -1.55
N TYR A 581 -39.27 -11.67 -1.83
CA TYR A 581 -38.74 -10.74 -0.85
C TYR A 581 -39.74 -9.62 -0.51
N ASN A 582 -39.74 -9.17 0.74
CA ASN A 582 -40.55 -8.05 1.22
C ASN A 582 -39.72 -6.94 1.88
N SER A 583 -38.44 -7.18 2.16
CA SER A 583 -37.54 -6.23 2.81
C SER A 583 -36.22 -6.18 2.04
N TYR A 584 -35.51 -5.06 2.14
CA TYR A 584 -34.27 -4.83 1.42
C TYR A 584 -33.28 -4.05 2.28
N ALA A 585 -32.07 -4.58 2.42
CA ALA A 585 -31.03 -4.01 3.28
C ALA A 585 -29.82 -3.57 2.45
N GLY A 586 -29.08 -2.57 2.93
CA GLY A 586 -27.79 -2.16 2.37
C GLY A 586 -26.84 -1.63 3.44
N LEU A 587 -25.54 -1.84 3.24
CA LEU A 587 -24.49 -1.25 4.07
C LEU A 587 -24.19 0.18 3.57
N PHE A 588 -24.29 1.13 4.48
CA PHE A 588 -23.94 2.53 4.25
C PHE A 588 -22.65 2.85 5.01
N TYR A 589 -21.69 3.46 4.32
CA TYR A 589 -20.41 3.86 4.87
C TYR A 589 -20.14 5.29 4.43
N THR A 590 -20.54 6.26 5.25
CA THR A 590 -20.76 7.66 4.83
C THR A 590 -20.04 8.64 5.73
N ILE A 591 -19.68 9.83 5.24
CA ILE A 591 -19.17 10.92 6.09
C ILE A 591 -20.27 11.41 7.07
N GLU A 592 -19.87 11.91 8.24
CA GLU A 592 -20.82 12.37 9.26
C GLU A 592 -21.40 13.76 8.95
N ASP A 593 -20.53 14.68 8.52
CA ASP A 593 -20.87 16.07 8.24
C ASP A 593 -21.52 16.27 6.86
N ALA A 594 -22.08 17.46 6.66
CA ALA A 594 -22.52 17.88 5.32
C ALA A 594 -21.34 17.91 4.35
N PHE A 595 -21.57 17.45 3.12
CA PHE A 595 -20.57 17.51 2.07
C PHE A 595 -20.30 18.97 1.69
N ASP A 596 -19.06 19.40 1.88
CA ASP A 596 -18.57 20.74 1.55
C ASP A 596 -17.19 20.62 0.91
N ARG A 597 -17.05 21.09 -0.33
CA ARG A 597 -15.81 21.02 -1.11
C ARG A 597 -14.64 21.74 -0.45
N THR A 598 -14.91 22.69 0.44
CA THR A 598 -13.86 23.46 1.14
C THR A 598 -13.33 22.74 2.38
N LYS A 599 -14.15 21.89 3.02
CA LYS A 599 -13.77 21.13 4.22
C LYS A 599 -13.04 19.84 3.90
N TYR A 600 -13.32 19.25 2.74
CA TYR A 600 -12.70 18.03 2.28
C TYR A 600 -11.74 18.35 1.13
N PRO A 601 -10.41 18.40 1.33
CA PRO A 601 -9.48 18.58 0.23
C PRO A 601 -9.55 17.41 -0.78
N GLN A 602 -9.41 17.72 -2.07
CA GLN A 602 -9.60 16.75 -3.15
C GLN A 602 -8.59 15.60 -3.05
N GLY A 603 -9.08 14.36 -3.08
CA GLY A 603 -8.25 13.16 -3.02
C GLY A 603 -7.82 12.70 -1.62
N VAL A 604 -8.29 13.34 -0.55
CA VAL A 604 -8.16 12.81 0.81
C VAL A 604 -9.36 11.91 1.11
N THR A 605 -9.09 10.67 1.56
CA THR A 605 -10.14 9.75 2.00
C THR A 605 -10.76 10.26 3.30
N PRO A 606 -12.07 10.55 3.33
CA PRO A 606 -12.70 11.05 4.53
C PRO A 606 -12.94 9.89 5.52
N THR A 607 -12.92 10.21 6.81
CA THR A 607 -13.40 9.28 7.84
C THR A 607 -14.89 9.01 7.61
N ARG A 608 -15.26 7.74 7.52
CA ARG A 608 -16.64 7.30 7.24
C ARG A 608 -17.22 6.55 8.43
N ARG A 609 -18.52 6.72 8.61
CA ARG A 609 -19.34 6.08 9.63
C ARG A 609 -20.18 4.96 9.00
N PRO A 610 -20.08 3.73 9.54
CA PRO A 610 -20.85 2.59 9.07
C PRO A 610 -22.24 2.52 9.73
N TRP A 611 -23.25 2.21 8.93
CA TRP A 611 -24.62 1.95 9.39
C TRP A 611 -25.36 1.12 8.34
N VAL A 612 -26.50 0.52 8.71
CA VAL A 612 -27.32 -0.29 7.80
C VAL A 612 -28.67 0.36 7.60
N ALA A 613 -29.11 0.48 6.36
CA ALA A 613 -30.49 0.88 6.05
C ALA A 613 -31.30 -0.35 5.63
N ILE A 614 -32.52 -0.47 6.14
CA ILE A 614 -33.48 -1.51 5.74
C ILE A 614 -34.79 -0.85 5.35
N LEU A 615 -35.18 -1.01 4.10
CA LEU A 615 -36.46 -0.55 3.58
C LEU A 615 -37.44 -1.73 3.52
N ARG A 616 -38.62 -1.58 4.14
CA ARG A 616 -39.68 -2.59 4.09
C ARG A 616 -41.08 -1.97 4.21
N PRO A 617 -42.16 -2.67 3.84
CA PRO A 617 -43.54 -2.26 4.14
C PRO A 617 -43.85 -2.25 5.64
N THR A 618 -44.71 -1.35 6.12
CA THR A 618 -45.13 -1.24 7.55
C THR A 618 -45.76 -2.54 8.10
N SER A 619 -46.34 -3.35 7.22
CA SER A 619 -46.89 -4.67 7.57
C SER A 619 -46.44 -5.68 6.53
N PRO A 620 -45.20 -6.20 6.62
CA PRO A 620 -44.62 -7.04 5.57
C PRO A 620 -45.36 -8.38 5.41
N HIS A 621 -46.13 -8.76 6.44
CA HIS A 621 -46.95 -9.97 6.49
C HIS A 621 -48.37 -9.81 5.91
N ARG A 622 -48.80 -8.58 5.55
CA ARG A 622 -50.14 -8.31 4.98
C ARG A 622 -50.00 -7.62 3.62
N ARG A 623 -50.47 -8.26 2.55
CA ARG A 623 -50.57 -7.69 1.20
C ARG A 623 -52.01 -7.26 0.92
N PRO A 624 -52.26 -6.20 0.11
CA PRO A 624 -51.31 -5.34 -0.59
C PRO A 624 -50.58 -4.38 0.37
N TRP A 625 -49.37 -3.97 0.01
CA TRP A 625 -48.59 -3.00 0.78
C TRP A 625 -48.97 -1.59 0.33
N SER A 626 -49.24 -0.70 1.28
CA SER A 626 -49.67 0.67 1.00
C SER A 626 -48.74 1.74 1.55
N LYS A 627 -47.82 1.36 2.46
CA LYS A 627 -46.92 2.26 3.16
C LYS A 627 -45.59 1.55 3.47
N GLY A 628 -44.50 2.31 3.42
CA GLY A 628 -43.16 1.87 3.75
C GLY A 628 -42.68 2.38 5.11
N GLU A 629 -41.71 1.69 5.69
CA GLU A 629 -40.95 2.13 6.84
C GLU A 629 -39.46 1.87 6.60
N LEU A 630 -38.63 2.78 7.11
CA LEU A 630 -37.17 2.73 7.01
C LEU A 630 -36.59 2.42 8.39
N PHE A 631 -35.69 1.45 8.44
CA PHE A 631 -34.89 1.17 9.64
C PHE A 631 -33.45 1.60 9.37
N ILE A 632 -32.90 2.37 10.30
CA ILE A 632 -31.51 2.77 10.33
C ILE A 632 -30.88 2.11 11.54
N TRP A 633 -29.98 1.17 11.31
CA TRP A 633 -29.20 0.55 12.37
C TRP A 633 -27.82 1.20 12.43
N ASP A 634 -27.53 1.88 13.54
CA ASP A 634 -26.29 2.61 13.77
C ASP A 634 -25.91 2.51 15.26
N CYS A 635 -24.89 1.71 15.54
CA CYS A 635 -24.41 1.48 16.91
C CYS A 635 -23.85 2.75 17.57
N THR A 636 -23.27 3.66 16.79
CA THR A 636 -22.70 4.91 17.29
C THR A 636 -23.78 5.96 17.58
N ALA A 637 -24.86 6.01 16.79
CA ALA A 637 -26.02 6.84 17.08
C ALA A 637 -26.73 6.33 18.33
N TRP A 638 -26.93 5.01 18.42
CA TRP A 638 -27.63 4.38 19.53
C TRP A 638 -26.97 4.64 20.88
N ALA A 639 -25.63 4.64 20.95
CA ALA A 639 -24.88 4.95 22.16
C ALA A 639 -25.16 6.36 22.74
N GLN A 640 -25.61 7.30 21.90
CA GLN A 640 -25.91 8.68 22.31
C GLN A 640 -27.30 8.84 22.94
N TYR A 641 -28.18 7.85 22.80
CA TYR A 641 -29.57 7.89 23.28
C TYR A 641 -29.88 6.68 24.18
N PRO A 642 -29.36 6.62 25.43
CA PRO A 642 -29.64 5.52 26.35
C PRO A 642 -31.10 5.53 26.86
N GLY A 643 -31.70 4.35 27.05
CA GLY A 643 -33.05 4.22 27.65
C GLY A 643 -34.20 4.68 26.75
N ASP A 644 -35.20 5.38 27.29
CA ASP A 644 -36.42 5.81 26.57
C ASP A 644 -36.29 7.21 25.90
N SER A 645 -35.06 7.72 25.70
CA SER A 645 -34.87 9.01 25.04
C SER A 645 -35.54 9.05 23.66
N ALA A 646 -36.38 10.06 23.44
CA ALA A 646 -36.98 10.35 22.15
C ALA A 646 -35.90 10.81 21.15
N VAL A 647 -35.97 10.27 19.93
CA VAL A 647 -35.04 10.59 18.82
C VAL A 647 -35.81 11.39 17.79
N HIS A 648 -35.24 12.49 17.32
CA HIS A 648 -35.85 13.36 16.30
C HIS A 648 -35.08 13.31 14.98
N LEU A 649 -35.70 13.72 13.88
CA LEU A 649 -35.04 13.68 12.56
C LEU A 649 -33.74 14.50 12.52
N ASN A 650 -33.67 15.61 13.24
CA ASN A 650 -32.47 16.46 13.31
C ASN A 650 -31.33 15.84 14.15
N ASP A 651 -31.63 14.84 14.97
CA ASP A 651 -30.64 14.09 15.74
C ASP A 651 -29.83 13.12 14.86
N LEU A 652 -30.33 12.77 13.67
CA LEU A 652 -29.64 11.92 12.70
C LEU A 652 -28.51 12.67 11.99
N ILE A 653 -27.45 11.96 11.57
CA ILE A 653 -26.34 12.55 10.79
C ILE A 653 -26.82 13.03 9.40
N CYS A 654 -26.02 13.88 8.73
CA CYS A 654 -26.43 14.48 7.45
C CYS A 654 -26.80 13.43 6.40
N ALA A 655 -25.98 12.38 6.27
CA ALA A 655 -26.22 11.28 5.36
C ALA A 655 -27.56 10.57 5.62
N GLN A 656 -27.89 10.28 6.89
CA GLN A 656 -29.14 9.62 7.26
C GLN A 656 -30.37 10.49 6.95
N ARG A 657 -30.30 11.80 7.20
CA ARG A 657 -31.37 12.74 6.85
C ARG A 657 -31.57 12.83 5.34
N GLU A 658 -30.49 12.86 4.56
CA GLU A 658 -30.60 12.90 3.10
C GLU A 658 -31.18 11.60 2.54
N LEU A 659 -30.87 10.44 3.14
CA LEU A 659 -31.52 9.18 2.77
C LEU A 659 -33.03 9.24 3.01
N VAL A 660 -33.46 9.70 4.19
CA VAL A 660 -34.89 9.85 4.51
C VAL A 660 -35.59 10.75 3.49
N LYS A 661 -34.95 11.88 3.14
CA LYS A 661 -35.47 12.82 2.15
C LYS A 661 -35.57 12.21 0.75
N ILE A 662 -34.51 11.56 0.26
CA ILE A 662 -34.52 10.89 -1.06
C ILE A 662 -35.61 9.81 -1.12
N ILE A 663 -35.76 9.01 -0.06
CA ILE A 663 -36.83 8.01 0.00
C ILE A 663 -38.20 8.67 0.02
N GLN A 664 -38.40 9.77 0.77
CA GLN A 664 -39.68 10.50 0.76
C GLN A 664 -40.03 11.06 -0.62
N GLU A 665 -39.06 11.61 -1.35
CA GLU A 665 -39.21 12.13 -2.71
C GLU A 665 -39.56 11.00 -3.70
N GLU A 666 -38.78 9.92 -3.71
CA GLU A 666 -38.91 8.81 -4.66
C GLU A 666 -40.09 7.90 -4.32
N SER A 667 -40.50 7.82 -3.06
CA SER A 667 -41.62 6.97 -2.60
C SER A 667 -42.98 7.31 -3.24
N GLN A 668 -43.11 8.52 -3.81
CA GLN A 668 -44.31 8.98 -4.50
C GLN A 668 -44.39 8.48 -5.96
N SER A 669 -43.26 8.26 -6.63
CA SER A 669 -43.12 7.69 -7.99
C SER A 669 -41.61 7.48 -8.22
N PRO A 670 -41.08 6.25 -8.40
CA PRO A 670 -41.69 5.05 -9.03
C PRO A 670 -42.13 3.91 -8.08
N PHE A 671 -42.03 4.06 -6.75
CA PHE A 671 -42.21 2.96 -5.79
C PHE A 671 -43.65 2.76 -5.27
N GLU A 672 -44.52 3.78 -5.39
CA GLU A 672 -45.91 3.81 -4.87
C GLU A 672 -46.05 3.33 -3.40
N LEU A 673 -45.00 3.49 -2.60
CA LEU A 673 -44.90 3.02 -1.20
C LEU A 673 -44.44 4.18 -0.32
N PRO A 674 -45.33 5.14 0.01
CA PRO A 674 -44.97 6.34 0.77
C PRO A 674 -44.36 5.97 2.13
N LEU A 675 -43.24 6.64 2.46
CA LEU A 675 -42.55 6.43 3.73
C LEU A 675 -43.40 6.98 4.90
N GLU A 676 -43.84 6.10 5.80
CA GLU A 676 -44.66 6.45 6.96
C GLU A 676 -43.82 6.65 8.21
N ARG A 677 -42.80 5.80 8.43
CA ARG A 677 -42.03 5.75 9.69
C ARG A 677 -40.55 5.56 9.44
N VAL A 678 -39.74 6.12 10.33
CA VAL A 678 -38.30 5.93 10.39
C VAL A 678 -37.95 5.43 11.78
N TRP A 679 -37.15 4.38 11.85
CA TRP A 679 -36.73 3.73 13.09
C TRP A 679 -35.21 3.82 13.24
N LEU A 680 -34.74 4.17 14.43
CA LEU A 680 -33.34 4.10 14.81
C LEU A 680 -33.10 2.92 15.75
N GLY A 681 -32.15 2.06 15.39
CA GLY A 681 -31.65 0.96 16.22
C GLY A 681 -30.13 1.01 16.31
N GLY A 682 -29.56 0.15 17.14
CA GLY A 682 -28.10 0.02 17.26
C GLY A 682 -27.65 -0.78 18.48
N SER A 683 -28.56 -1.53 19.12
CA SER A 683 -28.23 -2.41 20.23
C SER A 683 -27.29 -3.51 19.77
N THR A 684 -26.17 -3.66 20.49
CA THR A 684 -25.14 -4.68 20.25
C THR A 684 -25.33 -5.93 21.10
N ALA A 685 -26.29 -5.91 22.03
CA ALA A 685 -26.55 -6.97 23.00
C ALA A 685 -26.99 -8.29 22.34
N ASP A 686 -27.66 -8.23 21.20
CA ASP A 686 -28.26 -9.39 20.53
C ASP A 686 -27.31 -10.10 19.54
N CYS A 687 -26.11 -9.56 19.28
CA CYS A 687 -25.21 -10.04 18.20
C CYS A 687 -23.75 -10.24 18.64
N GLU A 688 -23.45 -10.45 19.92
CA GLU A 688 -22.06 -10.54 20.44
C GLU A 688 -21.18 -9.32 20.09
N GLY A 689 -21.77 -8.15 19.88
CA GLY A 689 -21.05 -6.96 19.41
C GLY A 689 -19.96 -6.47 20.36
N HIS A 690 -19.99 -6.87 21.64
CA HIS A 690 -18.93 -6.62 22.63
C HIS A 690 -17.57 -7.23 22.27
N ARG A 691 -17.52 -8.16 21.30
CA ARG A 691 -16.26 -8.76 20.82
C ARG A 691 -15.47 -7.83 19.90
N TYR A 692 -16.12 -6.84 19.31
CA TYR A 692 -15.52 -5.91 18.35
C TYR A 692 -15.48 -4.51 18.96
N SER A 693 -14.36 -3.80 18.78
CA SER A 693 -14.19 -2.42 19.28
C SER A 693 -14.53 -1.36 18.23
N GLU A 694 -14.41 -1.70 16.94
CA GLU A 694 -14.63 -0.76 15.84
C GLU A 694 -16.08 -0.76 15.35
N PRO A 695 -16.69 0.43 15.12
CA PRO A 695 -18.06 0.55 14.61
C PRO A 695 -18.31 -0.21 13.31
N LEU A 696 -17.30 -0.29 12.42
CA LEU A 696 -17.42 -1.00 11.14
C LEU A 696 -17.59 -2.50 11.36
N ASP A 697 -16.74 -3.12 12.17
CA ASP A 697 -16.85 -4.54 12.48
C ASP A 697 -18.14 -4.88 13.22
N ILE A 698 -18.54 -4.03 14.17
CA ILE A 698 -19.79 -4.20 14.90
C ILE A 698 -20.98 -4.21 13.91
N THR A 699 -20.97 -3.30 12.94
CA THR A 699 -22.00 -3.19 11.90
C THR A 699 -21.98 -4.36 10.93
N LEU A 700 -20.81 -4.78 10.46
CA LEU A 700 -20.64 -5.93 9.56
C LEU A 700 -21.01 -7.26 10.23
N ASN A 701 -20.66 -7.44 11.50
CA ASN A 701 -21.07 -8.60 12.30
C ASN A 701 -22.58 -8.63 12.49
N TRP A 702 -23.19 -7.47 12.80
CA TRP A 702 -24.65 -7.39 12.95
C TRP A 702 -25.36 -7.74 11.65
N LEU A 703 -24.89 -7.21 10.51
CA LEU A 703 -25.44 -7.48 9.18
C LEU A 703 -25.35 -8.98 8.81
N ALA A 704 -24.22 -9.63 9.10
CA ALA A 704 -24.02 -11.05 8.84
C ALA A 704 -24.90 -11.95 9.72
N ASN A 705 -25.24 -11.51 10.93
CA ASN A 705 -26.12 -12.24 11.85
C ASN A 705 -27.62 -11.96 11.64
N LEU A 706 -27.97 -11.10 10.67
CA LEU A 706 -29.34 -10.74 10.35
C LEU A 706 -30.18 -11.91 9.79
N PRO A 707 -29.69 -12.76 8.85
CA PRO A 707 -30.48 -13.86 8.27
C PRO A 707 -31.01 -14.88 9.29
N PRO A 708 -30.19 -15.46 10.19
CA PRO A 708 -30.68 -16.45 11.14
C PRO A 708 -31.64 -15.84 12.18
N ASN A 709 -31.50 -14.53 12.47
CA ASN A 709 -32.20 -13.87 13.57
C ASN A 709 -33.25 -12.83 13.13
N ILE A 710 -33.62 -12.80 11.85
CA ILE A 710 -34.45 -11.73 11.26
C ILE A 710 -35.77 -11.49 11.99
N LYS A 711 -36.42 -12.56 12.49
CA LYS A 711 -37.69 -12.48 13.23
C LYS A 711 -37.54 -11.79 14.59
N ASN A 712 -36.35 -11.88 15.18
CA ASN A 712 -36.02 -11.31 16.48
C ASN A 712 -35.47 -9.89 16.34
N LEU A 713 -34.58 -9.66 15.37
CA LEU A 713 -33.90 -8.38 15.17
C LEU A 713 -34.79 -7.34 14.49
N VAL A 714 -35.60 -7.73 13.51
CA VAL A 714 -36.49 -6.81 12.78
C VAL A 714 -37.91 -7.41 12.72
N PRO A 715 -38.64 -7.46 13.84
CA PRO A 715 -39.92 -8.14 13.92
C PRO A 715 -40.97 -7.50 12.99
N ALA A 716 -41.85 -8.33 12.42
CA ALA A 716 -42.91 -7.88 11.51
C ALA A 716 -44.08 -7.13 12.17
N PRO A 717 -44.50 -7.42 13.41
CA PRO A 717 -45.55 -6.66 14.09
C PRO A 717 -45.00 -5.37 14.73
N TYR A 718 -45.64 -4.24 14.48
CA TYR A 718 -45.28 -2.93 15.05
C TYR A 718 -45.08 -2.95 16.57
N VAL A 719 -45.99 -3.61 17.30
CA VAL A 719 -45.95 -3.68 18.78
C VAL A 719 -44.64 -4.25 19.31
N LYS A 720 -44.00 -5.14 18.55
CA LYS A 720 -42.75 -5.80 18.94
C LYS A 720 -41.50 -5.02 18.56
N ILE A 721 -41.61 -3.95 17.76
CA ILE A 721 -40.46 -3.19 17.29
C ILE A 721 -39.79 -2.44 18.45
N PRO A 722 -40.51 -1.65 19.29
CA PRO A 722 -39.91 -1.02 20.47
C PRO A 722 -39.37 -2.02 21.50
N GLU A 723 -40.04 -3.17 21.68
CA GLU A 723 -39.58 -4.26 22.56
C GLU A 723 -38.23 -4.85 22.15
N ARG A 724 -37.77 -4.57 20.92
CA ARG A 724 -36.52 -5.07 20.33
C ARG A 724 -35.50 -3.95 20.10
N ASN A 725 -35.50 -2.94 20.96
CA ASN A 725 -34.51 -1.85 20.96
C ASN A 725 -34.52 -1.03 19.66
N TRP A 726 -35.70 -0.74 19.14
CA TRP A 726 -35.90 0.22 18.05
C TRP A 726 -36.67 1.43 18.55
N LYS A 727 -36.21 2.63 18.21
CA LYS A 727 -36.84 3.90 18.58
C LYS A 727 -37.44 4.57 17.35
N GLU A 728 -38.67 5.03 17.44
CA GLU A 728 -39.31 5.79 16.36
C GLU A 728 -38.68 7.18 16.30
N VAL A 729 -38.27 7.60 15.10
CA VAL A 729 -37.69 8.92 14.85
C VAL A 729 -38.82 9.91 14.59
N LEU A 730 -38.99 10.88 15.50
CA LEU A 730 -40.07 11.86 15.44
C LEU A 730 -39.73 13.03 14.50
N PRO A 731 -40.71 13.58 13.77
CA PRO A 731 -40.52 14.79 12.98
C PRO A 731 -40.39 16.01 13.92
N GLY A 732 -39.32 16.80 13.79
CA GLY A 732 -39.16 18.08 14.50
C GLY A 732 -37.81 18.31 15.18
N HIS A 733 -37.76 19.33 16.04
CA HIS A 733 -36.66 19.59 16.97
C HIS A 733 -37.00 18.92 18.31
N GLY A 734 -36.07 18.13 18.86
CA GLY A 734 -36.11 17.82 20.29
C GLY A 734 -35.99 19.12 21.09
N PRO A 735 -36.46 19.18 22.35
CA PRO A 735 -36.15 20.30 23.22
C PRO A 735 -34.64 20.45 23.22
N GLY A 736 -34.15 21.60 22.72
CA GLY A 736 -32.73 21.83 22.48
C GLY A 736 -31.94 21.43 23.70
N LYS A 737 -30.87 20.64 23.48
CA LYS A 737 -29.92 20.28 24.55
C LYS A 737 -29.64 21.56 25.35
N PRO A 738 -29.95 21.62 26.65
CA PRO A 738 -29.41 22.67 27.49
C PRO A 738 -27.90 22.60 27.30
N ALA A 739 -27.26 23.74 27.02
CA ALA A 739 -25.81 23.83 27.11
C ALA A 739 -25.43 23.23 28.46
N GLU A 740 -24.73 22.09 28.45
CA GLU A 740 -24.38 21.42 29.69
C GLU A 740 -23.54 22.39 30.52
N PRO A 741 -23.98 22.75 31.74
CA PRO A 741 -23.10 23.38 32.69
C PRO A 741 -21.98 22.38 33.01
N LYS A 742 -20.75 22.88 33.11
CA LYS A 742 -19.61 22.16 33.68
C LYS A 742 -20.05 21.50 34.99
N ALA A 743 -20.38 20.22 34.94
CA ALA A 743 -20.64 19.42 36.12
C ALA A 743 -19.29 18.98 36.66
N THR A 744 -18.81 19.74 37.65
CA THR A 744 -17.86 19.28 38.65
C THR A 744 -18.41 17.99 39.28
N SER A 745 -17.87 16.86 38.87
CA SER A 745 -17.90 15.63 39.66
C SER A 745 -16.65 15.57 40.55
N PRO A 746 -16.70 14.81 41.64
CA PRO A 746 -15.99 15.10 42.88
C PRO A 746 -14.48 15.08 42.68
N MET A 747 -13.80 15.95 43.41
CA MET A 747 -12.34 15.94 43.57
C MET A 747 -11.86 14.50 43.82
N ASP A 748 -11.30 13.85 42.81
CA ASP A 748 -9.99 13.26 43.02
C ASP A 748 -9.04 14.44 42.98
N GLU A 749 -8.37 14.68 44.09
CA GLU A 749 -7.32 15.69 44.18
C GLU A 749 -6.31 15.44 43.05
N ASP A 750 -6.32 16.31 42.05
CA ASP A 750 -5.18 16.54 41.18
C ASP A 750 -4.03 17.01 42.08
N MET A 751 -3.31 16.03 42.63
CA MET A 751 -1.95 16.21 43.09
C MET A 751 -1.18 16.79 41.91
N PRO A 752 -0.50 17.94 42.06
CA PRO A 752 0.20 18.56 40.95
C PRO A 752 1.19 17.53 40.37
N GLU A 753 0.95 17.13 39.11
CA GLU A 753 1.93 16.38 38.32
C GLU A 753 3.21 17.23 38.34
N SER A 754 4.22 16.75 39.08
CA SER A 754 5.56 17.33 38.96
C SER A 754 6.01 17.04 37.53
N GLU A 755 5.90 18.03 36.66
CA GLU A 755 6.42 17.98 35.30
C GLU A 755 7.91 17.64 35.38
N VAL A 756 8.24 16.36 35.18
CA VAL A 756 9.63 15.95 34.97
C VAL A 756 10.03 16.49 33.60
N THR A 757 10.70 17.64 33.64
CA THR A 757 11.19 18.45 32.52
C THR A 757 12.35 17.71 31.83
N GLY A 758 12.04 16.65 31.09
CA GLY A 758 13.01 15.84 30.36
C GLY A 758 12.50 15.45 28.97
N PRO A 759 13.41 15.16 28.01
CA PRO A 759 13.06 14.75 26.66
C PRO A 759 12.19 13.49 26.66
N LYS A 760 11.14 13.49 25.83
CA LYS A 760 10.19 12.37 25.75
C LYS A 760 10.75 11.25 24.85
N SER A 761 10.73 10.01 25.34
CA SER A 761 11.20 8.83 24.62
C SER A 761 10.04 8.10 23.92
N MET A 762 10.30 7.49 22.76
CA MET A 762 9.33 6.65 22.05
C MET A 762 9.76 5.17 22.00
N ILE A 763 8.76 4.30 22.05
CA ILE A 763 8.91 2.86 21.86
C ILE A 763 8.86 2.54 20.36
N PHE A 764 9.94 1.99 19.82
CA PHE A 764 9.96 1.47 18.45
C PHE A 764 9.59 -0.02 18.47
N ARG A 765 8.42 -0.34 17.91
CA ARG A 765 7.86 -1.70 17.96
C ARG A 765 8.38 -2.57 16.81
N ALA A 766 8.42 -3.88 17.03
CA ALA A 766 8.69 -4.83 15.96
C ALA A 766 7.57 -4.80 14.91
N PRO A 767 7.88 -4.86 13.60
CA PRO A 767 6.88 -4.93 12.55
C PRO A 767 5.98 -6.18 12.67
N ARG A 768 4.67 -6.02 12.46
CA ARG A 768 3.65 -7.07 12.63
C ARG A 768 3.44 -7.89 11.37
N VAL A 769 3.09 -9.16 11.48
CA VAL A 769 2.64 -9.96 10.33
C VAL A 769 1.18 -9.60 10.04
N ASP A 770 0.85 -9.29 8.78
CA ASP A 770 -0.52 -8.98 8.38
C ASP A 770 -1.44 -10.17 8.68
N GLY A 771 -2.52 -9.93 9.43
CA GLY A 771 -3.54 -10.94 9.76
C GLY A 771 -3.44 -11.56 11.16
N GLU A 772 -2.48 -11.20 12.01
CA GLU A 772 -2.52 -11.59 13.43
C GLU A 772 -3.36 -10.60 14.26
N ALA A 773 -4.44 -11.11 14.86
CA ALA A 773 -5.21 -10.41 15.87
C ALA A 773 -4.29 -9.88 16.98
N TRP A 774 -4.56 -8.65 17.44
CA TRP A 774 -3.81 -7.96 18.48
C TRP A 774 -3.62 -8.86 19.72
N ARG A 775 -2.44 -9.45 19.88
CA ARG A 775 -2.01 -9.96 21.19
C ARG A 775 -1.28 -8.85 21.92
N PRO A 776 -1.68 -8.46 23.15
CA PRO A 776 -1.06 -7.36 23.92
C PRO A 776 0.40 -7.61 24.36
N GLU A 777 1.13 -8.53 23.75
CA GLU A 777 2.19 -9.29 24.46
C GLU A 777 3.61 -8.98 24.02
N CYS A 778 3.86 -8.08 23.07
CA CYS A 778 5.20 -7.53 22.87
C CYS A 778 5.36 -6.25 23.69
N ARG A 779 5.48 -6.48 25.00
CA ARG A 779 5.73 -5.48 26.03
C ARG A 779 7.18 -5.01 25.91
N ASN A 780 7.38 -3.69 25.87
CA ASN A 780 8.73 -3.13 25.97
C ASN A 780 9.17 -3.20 27.45
N LEU A 781 10.25 -3.92 27.72
CA LEU A 781 10.74 -4.24 29.07
C LEU A 781 11.15 -2.98 29.84
N LEU A 782 11.81 -2.04 29.18
CA LEU A 782 12.26 -0.80 29.80
C LEU A 782 11.07 0.10 30.14
N HIS A 783 10.09 0.21 29.24
CA HIS A 783 8.85 0.93 29.48
C HIS A 783 8.05 0.33 30.65
N GLU A 784 7.85 -0.99 30.68
CA GLU A 784 7.13 -1.63 31.79
C GLU A 784 7.84 -1.46 33.13
N TRP A 785 9.16 -1.56 33.14
CA TRP A 785 9.96 -1.30 34.34
C TRP A 785 9.83 0.16 34.78
N ALA A 786 9.90 1.12 33.86
CA ALA A 786 9.79 2.54 34.17
C ALA A 786 8.40 2.87 34.76
N GLU A 787 7.34 2.37 34.14
CA GLU A 787 5.97 2.53 34.64
C GLU A 787 5.74 1.86 36.00
N ARG A 788 6.26 0.65 36.21
CA ARG A 788 6.19 -0.04 37.51
C ARG A 788 6.93 0.75 38.59
N THR A 789 8.09 1.30 38.27
CA THR A 789 8.92 2.08 39.21
C THR A 789 8.25 3.40 39.57
N ARG A 790 7.63 4.11 38.61
CA ARG A 790 6.84 5.33 38.88
C ARG A 790 5.67 5.06 39.81
N ARG A 791 4.98 3.93 39.64
CA ARG A 791 3.86 3.53 40.52
C ARG A 791 4.31 3.26 41.95
N LEU A 792 5.51 2.70 42.12
CA LEU A 792 6.07 2.38 43.44
C LEU A 792 6.71 3.59 44.13
N ASN A 793 7.36 4.47 43.37
CA ASN A 793 8.02 5.66 43.91
C ASN A 793 7.88 6.85 42.95
N LYS A 794 6.91 7.73 43.23
CA LYS A 794 6.56 8.88 42.38
C LYS A 794 7.67 9.94 42.28
N SER A 795 8.60 10.00 43.25
CA SER A 795 9.72 10.96 43.26
C SER A 795 11.04 10.37 42.75
N ALA A 796 11.06 9.09 42.36
CA ALA A 796 12.27 8.46 41.84
C ALA A 796 12.64 9.02 40.45
N VAL A 797 13.72 9.80 40.40
CA VAL A 797 14.31 10.29 39.14
C VAL A 797 15.24 9.23 38.51
N ARG A 798 15.83 8.37 39.34
CA ARG A 798 16.72 7.28 38.94
C ARG A 798 16.36 6.00 39.68
N ALA A 799 16.51 4.86 39.02
CA ALA A 799 16.31 3.55 39.62
C ALA A 799 17.17 2.48 38.94
N GLU A 800 17.36 1.35 39.63
CA GLU A 800 18.09 0.20 39.10
C GLU A 800 17.22 -0.59 38.12
N TYR A 801 17.70 -0.70 36.88
CA TYR A 801 17.15 -1.50 35.82
C TYR A 801 18.08 -2.67 35.51
N SER A 802 17.56 -3.89 35.53
CA SER A 802 18.30 -5.06 35.07
C SER A 802 17.90 -5.39 33.64
N PHE A 803 18.85 -5.30 32.72
CA PHE A 803 18.67 -5.74 31.35
C PHE A 803 18.37 -7.25 31.33
N GLU A 804 17.38 -7.63 30.53
CA GLU A 804 17.19 -9.01 30.15
C GLU A 804 18.20 -9.38 29.05
N PRO A 805 18.85 -10.56 29.10
CA PRO A 805 19.80 -10.96 28.06
C PRO A 805 19.21 -10.84 26.65
N THR A 806 19.97 -10.27 25.71
CA THR A 806 19.49 -9.98 24.35
C THR A 806 18.87 -11.21 23.70
N MET A 807 19.57 -12.35 23.79
CA MET A 807 19.10 -13.59 23.18
C MET A 807 17.81 -14.13 23.81
N LYS A 808 17.50 -13.78 25.06
CA LYS A 808 16.28 -14.26 25.72
C LYS A 808 15.05 -13.55 25.15
N TRP A 809 14.99 -12.23 25.26
CA TRP A 809 13.84 -11.46 24.78
C TRP A 809 13.71 -11.53 23.24
N TYR A 810 14.83 -11.58 22.51
CA TYR A 810 14.78 -11.65 21.04
C TYR A 810 14.27 -13.00 20.55
N ASN A 811 14.64 -14.11 21.21
CA ASN A 811 14.09 -15.43 20.88
C ASN A 811 12.57 -15.48 21.12
N GLU A 812 12.07 -14.84 22.18
CA GLU A 812 10.63 -14.71 22.42
C GLU A 812 9.95 -13.89 21.31
N GLN A 813 10.57 -12.81 20.84
CA GLN A 813 10.08 -12.03 19.70
C GLN A 813 10.02 -12.87 18.40
N VAL A 814 11.05 -13.70 18.15
CA VAL A 814 11.07 -14.63 17.00
C VAL A 814 9.96 -15.68 17.12
N GLN A 815 9.75 -16.26 18.30
CA GLN A 815 8.67 -17.24 18.55
C GLN A 815 7.27 -16.65 18.33
N LYS A 816 7.12 -15.34 18.58
CA LYS A 816 5.88 -14.57 18.33
C LYS A 816 5.72 -14.13 16.86
N GLY A 817 6.52 -14.64 15.92
CA GLY A 817 6.41 -14.27 14.50
C GLY A 817 6.91 -12.87 14.15
N GLN A 818 7.49 -12.15 15.11
CA GLN A 818 8.01 -10.79 14.96
C GLN A 818 9.54 -10.74 14.79
N GLY A 819 10.12 -11.88 14.40
CA GLY A 819 11.54 -12.01 14.11
C GLY A 819 11.98 -11.12 12.95
N LEU A 820 13.23 -10.68 13.00
CA LEU A 820 13.86 -9.87 11.94
C LEU A 820 14.87 -10.75 11.21
N CYS A 821 14.40 -11.63 10.32
CA CYS A 821 15.23 -12.69 9.71
C CYS A 821 16.33 -12.17 8.79
N HIS A 822 16.28 -10.89 8.40
CA HIS A 822 17.33 -10.19 7.65
C HIS A 822 18.45 -9.66 8.56
N LEU A 823 18.28 -9.69 9.88
CA LEU A 823 19.32 -9.37 10.86
C LEU A 823 19.98 -10.64 11.40
N ASP A 824 21.29 -10.57 11.62
CA ASP A 824 22.06 -11.58 12.33
C ASP A 824 22.20 -11.17 13.80
N VAL A 825 21.22 -11.57 14.62
CA VAL A 825 21.23 -11.33 16.06
C VAL A 825 21.90 -12.50 16.77
N SER A 826 23.06 -12.24 17.38
CA SER A 826 23.88 -13.28 17.99
C SER A 826 24.53 -12.81 19.30
N PRO A 827 24.79 -13.73 20.25
CA PRO A 827 25.54 -13.38 21.44
C PRO A 827 26.99 -13.07 21.06
N TRP A 828 27.62 -12.12 21.76
CA TRP A 828 28.94 -11.62 21.41
C TRP A 828 30.01 -12.71 21.17
N LYS A 829 30.00 -13.82 21.92
CA LYS A 829 30.95 -14.93 21.72
C LYS A 829 30.85 -15.54 20.33
N VAL A 830 29.62 -15.76 19.87
CA VAL A 830 29.34 -16.32 18.54
C VAL A 830 29.74 -15.31 17.46
N ALA A 831 29.41 -14.03 17.67
CA ALA A 831 29.82 -12.95 16.77
C ALA A 831 31.35 -12.85 16.67
N PHE A 832 32.08 -12.92 17.79
CA PHE A 832 33.54 -12.81 17.83
C PHE A 832 34.20 -13.98 17.11
N ASN A 833 33.73 -15.21 17.35
CA ASN A 833 34.23 -16.39 16.63
C ASN A 833 34.01 -16.27 15.12
N ARG A 834 32.82 -15.81 14.70
CA ARG A 834 32.49 -15.60 13.29
C ARG A 834 33.36 -14.52 12.64
N LEU A 835 33.56 -13.40 13.35
CA LEU A 835 34.34 -12.25 12.90
C LEU A 835 35.86 -12.44 13.12
N LYS A 836 36.28 -13.56 13.72
CA LYS A 836 37.67 -13.86 14.09
C LYS A 836 38.30 -12.79 14.99
N ILE A 837 37.51 -12.27 15.93
CA ILE A 837 37.96 -11.32 16.94
C ILE A 837 38.53 -12.12 18.12
N PRO A 838 39.79 -11.88 18.55
CA PRO A 838 40.39 -12.61 19.65
C PRO A 838 39.69 -12.28 20.99
N ASP A 839 39.33 -13.32 21.77
CA ASP A 839 38.88 -13.14 23.16
C ASP A 839 40.12 -13.18 24.09
N PRO A 840 40.33 -12.18 24.95
CA PRO A 840 41.44 -12.16 25.92
C PRO A 840 41.45 -13.36 26.86
N LYS A 841 40.32 -14.06 27.04
CA LYS A 841 40.28 -15.29 27.84
C LYS A 841 40.98 -16.48 27.17
N ASP A 842 41.07 -16.50 25.85
CA ASP A 842 41.70 -17.58 25.07
C ASP A 842 43.23 -17.40 24.92
N VAL A 843 43.79 -16.29 25.43
CA VAL A 843 45.24 -15.98 25.39
C VAL A 843 45.92 -16.36 26.72
N SER A 844 45.17 -16.97 27.66
CA SER A 844 45.64 -17.32 29.01
C SER A 844 45.67 -18.83 29.30
N ASP A 845 45.51 -19.68 28.28
CA ASP A 845 45.65 -21.14 28.37
C ASP A 845 46.82 -21.65 27.50
#